data_AF-A0A2N5Z527-F1
#
_entry.id   AF-A0A2N5Z527-F1
#
_cell.length_a   1.000
_cell.length_b   1.000
_cell.length_c   1.000
_cell.angle_alpha   90.00
_cell.angle_beta   90.00
_cell.angle_gamma   90.00
#
_symmetry.space_group_name_H-M   'P 1'
#
loop_
_entity.id
_entity.type
_entity.pdbx_description
1 polymer ?
#
loop_
_entity_poly.entity_id
_entity_poly.type
_entity_poly.pdbx_seq_one_letter_code
_entity_poly.pdbx_strand_id
1 'polypeptide(L)'
;MKYIITALSLICSLNLFGQLSIDEKVDSVLSLMSLDEKIGQMAQVEKGELTNANDIATFGLGSLLSGGGSAPASNTVTGWADMYDNFQDIALQSNLRIPLIYGIDAVHGHNNVYGAVLFPHNIGVGCTWNAALVREVNQIVAKEVAATGIDWTFAPCIAVPRNERWGRTYEGFGETAELQKMMAKESVLGLQGTDLGLNETILACAKHFVGDGGTSDGIDQGNTQLSEEILREVHMAGYIDAIEAGVGSIMASYNSWNGEKLHRHEYLLTTVLKNELGFEGFVVSDWKGVDQVDEDYREAIKRAVNAGIDMVMVPDRYEIFIGHLKDLVQNNEVSINRINDAVKRILRQKFLLDLFKNPYSDNTLRSLVGSAEHRAVARQAVRESMVLLTAKNDVLPLNKNNQKILVAGSIAADLGAQCGGWSIYWQGSNGNITTGTNVLQGIQKLAETSEIVYSESGDYEGDIDVAVVVVGEKTPYAEGAGDRSSLNLDRTDVNLIKKIKEKGIPVIAVLISGRPLIIGEMLPYSDAIIAAWLPGTEGDGIAEVLFGDYTPTGKLSHSWPKNMDQVPINYGDNSYSPLFEYKHGWQYFPTSDSSESVLPFSAVTSNDGNSILLALSDYITTLNYESSDFEMIVDNSSVSTLISSVNISDFDNSILNISLNQSLKETNSIEISYSGNGVISGNDTLVVFNNYYVHNAVGQGGAIFDIPGKVEAEDYIEMSGIQTEACSDDGNGLNVGYIESGDWMKYNINVTQEGLYNLRARISGYNEGILSIIFNDSIEASLNYLSTNGWQNWQDFSTEIYLQEGNNEMLVKARSNAFNINYFDFSLVNSIRENIISISEISVFPNPVESELNINFKSDYNQHVSIKLINISGSIIKILYTGTTDQDLNRLSFTLDNDLTPGIYFIEVKDKNKRYFKKILIK
;
A
#
# COMPACT_ATOMS: atom_id res chain seq x y z
N MET A 1 -50.56 0.46 -29.08
CA MET A 1 -51.50 0.00 -28.04
C MET A 1 -52.51 -1.08 -28.48
N LYS A 2 -52.52 -1.59 -29.72
CA LYS A 2 -53.38 -2.71 -30.16
C LYS A 2 -52.65 -4.02 -30.54
N TYR A 3 -51.31 -4.04 -30.46
CA TYR A 3 -50.49 -5.24 -30.70
C TYR A 3 -49.78 -5.78 -29.43
N ILE A 4 -49.90 -5.10 -28.29
CA ILE A 4 -49.24 -5.48 -27.02
C ILE A 4 -50.15 -6.37 -26.15
N ILE A 5 -51.47 -6.33 -26.35
CA ILE A 5 -52.41 -7.17 -25.58
C ILE A 5 -52.40 -8.63 -26.07
N THR A 6 -51.92 -8.90 -27.29
CA THR A 6 -51.76 -10.27 -27.85
C THR A 6 -50.50 -10.99 -27.41
N ALA A 7 -49.47 -10.29 -26.90
CA ALA A 7 -48.28 -10.93 -26.33
C ALA A 7 -48.48 -11.29 -24.85
N LEU A 8 -49.21 -10.46 -24.08
CA LEU A 8 -49.51 -10.78 -22.67
C LEU A 8 -50.66 -11.80 -22.48
N SER A 9 -51.53 -12.01 -23.47
CA SER A 9 -52.60 -13.02 -23.38
C SER A 9 -52.16 -14.44 -23.78
N LEU A 10 -50.98 -14.60 -24.39
CA LEU A 10 -50.40 -15.92 -24.66
C LEU A 10 -49.60 -16.48 -23.47
N ILE A 11 -49.27 -15.65 -22.47
CA ILE A 11 -48.55 -16.07 -21.26
C ILE A 11 -49.49 -16.73 -20.24
N CYS A 12 -50.81 -16.47 -20.30
CA CYS A 12 -51.80 -17.06 -19.37
C CYS A 12 -52.42 -18.40 -19.82
N SER A 13 -51.95 -19.01 -20.91
CA SER A 13 -52.44 -20.33 -21.37
C SER A 13 -51.37 -21.44 -21.41
N LEU A 14 -50.19 -21.17 -20.84
CA LEU A 14 -49.07 -22.12 -20.74
C LEU A 14 -48.85 -22.59 -19.28
N ASN A 15 -49.91 -22.98 -18.56
CA ASN A 15 -49.77 -23.68 -17.27
C ASN A 15 -49.33 -25.15 -17.43
N LEU A 16 -48.56 -25.46 -18.49
CA LEU A 16 -48.06 -26.82 -18.76
C LEU A 16 -46.65 -26.86 -19.39
N PHE A 17 -45.87 -25.78 -19.30
CA PHE A 17 -44.48 -25.74 -19.77
C PHE A 17 -43.53 -25.51 -18.60
N GLY A 18 -42.45 -26.29 -18.55
CA GLY A 18 -41.39 -26.14 -17.55
C GLY A 18 -40.87 -24.71 -17.50
N GLN A 19 -40.40 -24.29 -16.33
CA GLN A 19 -39.76 -22.99 -16.12
C GLN A 19 -38.60 -22.85 -17.11
N LEU A 20 -38.63 -21.81 -17.97
CA LEU A 20 -37.58 -21.55 -18.95
C LEU A 20 -36.20 -21.59 -18.29
N SER A 21 -35.22 -22.20 -18.94
CA SER A 21 -33.83 -22.16 -18.49
C SER A 21 -33.28 -20.73 -18.50
N ILE A 22 -32.18 -20.48 -17.77
CA ILE A 22 -31.54 -19.15 -17.76
C ILE A 22 -31.12 -18.75 -19.18
N ASP A 23 -30.60 -19.68 -19.98
CA ASP A 23 -30.18 -19.41 -21.36
C ASP A 23 -31.36 -19.06 -22.26
N GLU A 24 -32.50 -19.75 -22.11
CA GLU A 24 -33.72 -19.41 -22.84
C GLU A 24 -34.24 -18.00 -22.47
N LYS A 25 -34.14 -17.62 -21.19
CA LYS A 25 -34.49 -16.26 -20.73
C LYS A 25 -33.54 -15.21 -21.32
N VAL A 26 -32.22 -15.45 -21.27
CA VAL A 26 -31.20 -14.57 -21.83
C VAL A 26 -31.41 -14.36 -23.33
N ASP A 27 -31.56 -15.44 -24.09
CA ASP A 27 -31.75 -15.38 -25.54
C ASP A 27 -33.05 -14.65 -25.91
N SER A 28 -34.11 -14.82 -25.10
CA SER A 28 -35.38 -14.11 -25.32
C SER A 28 -35.21 -12.59 -25.23
N VAL A 29 -34.51 -12.09 -24.20
CA VAL A 29 -34.27 -10.64 -24.03
C VAL A 29 -33.30 -10.13 -25.09
N LEU A 30 -32.18 -10.83 -25.30
CA LEU A 30 -31.15 -10.42 -26.28
C LEU A 30 -31.71 -10.29 -27.70
N SER A 31 -32.67 -11.15 -28.08
CA SER A 31 -33.31 -11.11 -29.40
C SER A 31 -34.16 -9.86 -29.63
N LEU A 32 -34.63 -9.22 -28.55
CA LEU A 32 -35.46 -8.01 -28.59
C LEU A 32 -34.62 -6.72 -28.51
N MET A 33 -33.39 -6.81 -28.03
CA MET A 33 -32.52 -5.65 -27.84
C MET A 33 -32.03 -5.06 -29.16
N SER A 34 -32.18 -3.75 -29.27
CA SER A 34 -31.47 -2.92 -30.25
C SER A 34 -29.96 -2.91 -30.00
N LEU A 35 -29.19 -2.39 -30.97
CA LEU A 35 -27.74 -2.19 -30.78
C LEU A 35 -27.44 -1.23 -29.62
N ASP A 36 -28.26 -0.18 -29.47
CA ASP A 36 -28.07 0.83 -28.42
C ASP A 36 -28.29 0.23 -27.03
N GLU A 37 -29.35 -0.57 -26.85
CA GLU A 37 -29.59 -1.29 -25.59
C GLU A 37 -28.47 -2.29 -25.28
N LYS A 38 -27.90 -2.96 -26.30
CA LYS A 38 -26.78 -3.89 -26.13
C LYS A 38 -25.51 -3.19 -25.65
N ILE A 39 -25.18 -2.07 -26.27
CA ILE A 39 -24.01 -1.25 -25.89
C ILE A 39 -24.21 -0.64 -24.51
N GLY A 40 -25.43 -0.18 -24.20
CA GLY A 40 -25.79 0.32 -22.88
C GLY A 40 -25.51 -0.72 -21.79
N GLN A 41 -25.84 -1.99 -22.03
CA GLN A 41 -25.54 -3.07 -21.08
C GLN A 41 -24.04 -3.27 -20.82
N MET A 42 -23.17 -2.93 -21.76
CA MET A 42 -21.71 -3.04 -21.62
C MET A 42 -21.09 -1.83 -20.92
N ALA A 43 -21.85 -0.78 -20.62
CA ALA A 43 -21.37 0.40 -19.91
C ALA A 43 -21.64 0.30 -18.41
N GLN A 44 -20.59 0.52 -17.61
CA GLN A 44 -20.69 0.75 -16.18
C GLN A 44 -20.21 2.18 -15.86
N VAL A 45 -21.03 2.90 -15.10
CA VAL A 45 -20.86 4.35 -14.83
C VAL A 45 -20.77 4.59 -13.32
N GLU A 46 -19.87 5.45 -12.88
CA GLU A 46 -19.83 5.82 -11.45
C GLU A 46 -20.98 6.78 -11.15
N LYS A 47 -21.69 6.53 -10.04
CA LYS A 47 -22.96 7.22 -9.75
C LYS A 47 -22.84 8.75 -9.62
N GLY A 48 -21.71 9.26 -9.14
CA GLY A 48 -21.41 10.67 -8.97
C GLY A 48 -21.03 11.37 -10.27
N GLU A 49 -20.62 10.62 -11.29
CA GLU A 49 -20.32 11.12 -12.62
C GLU A 49 -21.53 11.17 -13.56
N LEU A 50 -22.70 10.71 -13.10
CA LEU A 50 -23.96 10.90 -13.82
C LEU A 50 -24.32 12.39 -13.87
N THR A 51 -24.21 12.99 -15.05
CA THR A 51 -24.62 14.40 -15.25
C THR A 51 -26.14 14.58 -15.16
N ASN A 52 -26.89 13.54 -15.53
CA ASN A 52 -28.34 13.46 -15.44
C ASN A 52 -28.75 12.03 -15.10
N ALA A 53 -29.46 11.82 -13.99
CA ALA A 53 -29.87 10.48 -13.58
C ALA A 53 -30.73 9.75 -14.64
N ASN A 54 -31.49 10.48 -15.46
CA ASN A 54 -32.29 9.87 -16.54
C ASN A 54 -31.44 9.25 -17.67
N ASP A 55 -30.13 9.50 -17.68
CA ASP A 55 -29.21 8.89 -18.63
C ASP A 55 -29.13 7.37 -18.46
N ILE A 56 -29.39 6.88 -17.24
CA ILE A 56 -29.57 5.45 -16.95
C ILE A 56 -30.60 4.83 -17.91
N ALA A 57 -31.79 5.42 -18.02
CA ALA A 57 -32.85 4.94 -18.88
C ALA A 57 -32.59 5.26 -20.35
N THR A 58 -32.07 6.46 -20.62
CA THR A 58 -31.85 6.99 -21.98
C THR A 58 -30.84 6.17 -22.75
N PHE A 59 -29.74 5.78 -22.11
CA PHE A 59 -28.70 4.95 -22.70
C PHE A 59 -28.85 3.46 -22.39
N GLY A 60 -29.84 3.08 -21.58
CA GLY A 60 -30.05 1.69 -21.17
C GLY A 60 -28.83 1.10 -20.46
N LEU A 61 -28.24 1.88 -19.55
CA LEU A 61 -27.01 1.52 -18.84
C LEU A 61 -27.15 0.15 -18.16
N GLY A 62 -26.10 -0.67 -18.28
CA GLY A 62 -26.07 -2.01 -17.72
C GLY A 62 -25.79 -2.00 -16.24
N SER A 63 -24.93 -1.10 -15.79
CA SER A 63 -24.46 -1.07 -14.42
C SER A 63 -24.13 0.35 -13.96
N LEU A 64 -24.28 0.56 -12.66
CA LEU A 64 -23.66 1.66 -11.95
C LEU A 64 -22.66 1.10 -10.94
N LEU A 65 -21.74 1.94 -10.47
CA LEU A 65 -20.91 1.62 -9.31
C LEU A 65 -20.78 2.80 -8.34
N SER A 66 -20.31 2.48 -7.14
CA SER A 66 -19.67 3.42 -6.22
C SER A 66 -18.18 3.07 -6.11
N GLY A 67 -17.30 4.00 -6.49
CA GLY A 67 -15.87 3.91 -6.18
C GLY A 67 -15.60 4.18 -4.69
N GLY A 68 -14.34 4.01 -4.25
CA GLY A 68 -13.94 4.23 -2.86
C GLY A 68 -14.30 5.63 -2.36
N GLY A 69 -15.09 5.72 -1.29
CA GLY A 69 -15.59 6.98 -0.73
C GLY A 69 -16.77 7.60 -1.46
N SER A 70 -17.25 7.02 -2.57
CA SER A 70 -18.43 7.51 -3.29
C SER A 70 -19.73 7.05 -2.63
N ALA A 71 -19.96 7.54 -1.41
CA ALA A 71 -21.18 7.32 -0.65
C ALA A 71 -22.34 8.20 -1.16
N PRO A 72 -23.61 7.85 -0.87
CA PRO A 72 -24.72 8.81 -0.92
C PRO A 72 -24.51 9.94 0.09
N ALA A 73 -25.23 11.06 -0.12
CA ALA A 73 -25.15 12.23 0.78
C ALA A 73 -25.45 11.89 2.24
N SER A 74 -26.32 10.91 2.49
CA SER A 74 -26.50 10.30 3.80
C SER A 74 -25.90 8.89 3.78
N ASN A 75 -24.65 8.76 4.26
CA ASN A 75 -23.98 7.46 4.36
C ASN A 75 -24.57 6.63 5.51
N THR A 76 -25.74 6.05 5.27
CA THR A 76 -26.46 5.14 6.16
C THR A 76 -27.01 3.98 5.34
N VAL A 77 -27.26 2.83 5.95
CA VAL A 77 -27.83 1.66 5.26
C VAL A 77 -29.08 2.02 4.46
N THR A 78 -30.00 2.79 5.05
CA THR A 78 -31.21 3.28 4.37
C THR A 78 -30.88 4.26 3.24
N GLY A 79 -29.94 5.18 3.43
CA GLY A 79 -29.55 6.14 2.40
C GLY A 79 -28.95 5.46 1.16
N TRP A 80 -28.22 4.37 1.33
CA TRP A 80 -27.74 3.53 0.23
C TRP A 80 -28.88 2.79 -0.47
N ALA A 81 -29.75 2.13 0.30
CA ALA A 81 -30.88 1.39 -0.26
C ALA A 81 -31.85 2.29 -1.03
N ASP A 82 -32.19 3.46 -0.50
CA ASP A 82 -33.07 4.43 -1.15
C ASP A 82 -32.45 4.98 -2.45
N MET A 83 -31.12 5.20 -2.46
CA MET A 83 -30.39 5.60 -3.66
C MET A 83 -30.44 4.51 -4.74
N TYR A 84 -30.16 3.27 -4.35
CA TYR A 84 -30.21 2.12 -5.24
C TYR A 84 -31.62 1.94 -5.84
N ASP A 85 -32.67 1.95 -5.01
CA ASP A 85 -34.06 1.78 -5.45
C ASP A 85 -34.48 2.86 -6.43
N ASN A 86 -34.05 4.11 -6.19
CA ASN A 86 -34.30 5.22 -7.12
C ASN A 86 -33.60 5.02 -8.48
N PHE A 87 -32.37 4.49 -8.51
CA PHE A 87 -31.70 4.18 -9.78
C PHE A 87 -32.37 3.02 -10.51
N GLN A 88 -32.86 2.02 -9.79
CA GLN A 88 -33.63 0.92 -10.39
C GLN A 88 -34.95 1.43 -10.98
N ASP A 89 -35.66 2.31 -10.28
CA ASP A 89 -36.87 2.97 -10.80
C ASP A 89 -36.61 3.71 -12.12
N ILE A 90 -35.45 4.35 -12.27
CA ILE A 90 -35.06 5.01 -13.52
C ILE A 90 -34.74 3.97 -14.59
N ALA A 91 -33.93 2.96 -14.29
CA ALA A 91 -33.57 1.90 -15.25
C ALA A 91 -34.81 1.19 -15.84
N LEU A 92 -35.83 0.96 -15.01
CA LEU A 92 -37.09 0.33 -15.40
C LEU A 92 -38.02 1.23 -16.24
N GLN A 93 -37.66 2.49 -16.47
CA GLN A 93 -38.32 3.37 -17.45
C GLN A 93 -37.82 3.15 -18.89
N SER A 94 -36.69 2.44 -19.06
CA SER A 94 -36.17 2.07 -20.39
C SER A 94 -37.16 1.18 -21.16
N ASN A 95 -37.01 1.13 -22.48
CA ASN A 95 -37.95 0.44 -23.38
C ASN A 95 -38.15 -1.05 -23.04
N LEU A 96 -37.06 -1.77 -22.76
CA LEU A 96 -37.11 -3.19 -22.37
C LEU A 96 -37.13 -3.42 -20.85
N ARG A 97 -37.02 -2.36 -20.04
CA ARG A 97 -37.06 -2.42 -18.57
C ARG A 97 -36.06 -3.42 -17.99
N ILE A 98 -34.84 -3.41 -18.52
CA ILE A 98 -33.76 -4.25 -18.00
C ILE A 98 -33.22 -3.59 -16.72
N PRO A 99 -33.21 -4.30 -15.57
CA PRO A 99 -32.73 -3.73 -14.31
C PRO A 99 -31.22 -3.47 -14.35
N LEU A 100 -30.74 -2.54 -13.54
CA LEU A 100 -29.31 -2.35 -13.31
C LEU A 100 -28.73 -3.52 -12.51
N ILE A 101 -27.43 -3.76 -12.66
CA ILE A 101 -26.63 -4.42 -11.63
C ILE A 101 -25.71 -3.35 -11.01
N TYR A 102 -25.73 -3.20 -9.69
CA TYR A 102 -24.93 -2.17 -9.00
C TYR A 102 -23.67 -2.80 -8.39
N GLY A 103 -22.49 -2.26 -8.70
CA GLY A 103 -21.19 -2.72 -8.20
C GLY A 103 -20.61 -1.87 -7.07
N ILE A 104 -19.91 -2.50 -6.13
CA ILE A 104 -19.11 -1.79 -5.12
C ILE A 104 -17.87 -2.58 -4.68
N ASP A 105 -16.79 -1.89 -4.33
CA ASP A 105 -15.70 -2.50 -3.56
C ASP A 105 -16.19 -2.77 -2.12
N ALA A 106 -16.35 -4.05 -1.78
CA ALA A 106 -16.60 -4.52 -0.41
C ALA A 106 -15.53 -5.57 -0.06
N VAL A 107 -14.27 -5.12 0.03
CA VAL A 107 -13.09 -5.99 -0.02
C VAL A 107 -12.65 -6.54 1.33
N HIS A 108 -13.18 -6.00 2.43
CA HIS A 108 -12.96 -6.53 3.79
C HIS A 108 -14.17 -6.21 4.71
N GLY A 109 -15.38 -6.30 4.17
CA GLY A 109 -16.58 -5.71 4.75
C GLY A 109 -17.31 -4.84 3.74
N HIS A 110 -18.53 -4.39 4.05
CA HIS A 110 -19.21 -3.37 3.24
C HIS A 110 -18.62 -1.98 3.51
N ASN A 111 -17.36 -1.84 3.11
CA ASN A 111 -16.42 -0.94 3.73
C ASN A 111 -16.61 0.55 3.41
N ASN A 112 -17.44 0.88 2.41
CA ASN A 112 -17.87 2.25 2.12
C ASN A 112 -19.03 2.72 3.02
N VAL A 113 -19.66 1.82 3.78
CA VAL A 113 -20.86 2.11 4.57
C VAL A 113 -20.52 2.37 6.02
N TYR A 114 -20.93 3.53 6.52
CA TYR A 114 -20.78 3.86 7.93
C TYR A 114 -21.55 2.86 8.81
N GLY A 115 -20.88 2.29 9.80
CA GLY A 115 -21.47 1.34 10.75
C GLY A 115 -21.37 -0.14 10.34
N ALA A 116 -20.97 -0.45 9.11
CA ALA A 116 -20.71 -1.82 8.67
C ALA A 116 -19.55 -2.46 9.46
N VAL A 117 -19.49 -3.79 9.46
CA VAL A 117 -18.37 -4.52 10.04
C VAL A 117 -17.19 -4.52 9.07
N LEU A 118 -16.01 -4.10 9.53
CA LEU A 118 -14.77 -4.23 8.77
C LEU A 118 -13.95 -5.37 9.36
N PHE A 119 -13.71 -6.38 8.55
CA PHE A 119 -12.86 -7.53 8.84
C PHE A 119 -11.39 -7.16 8.67
N PRO A 120 -10.46 -8.00 9.18
CA PRO A 120 -9.06 -7.89 8.79
C PRO A 120 -8.91 -7.90 7.27
N HIS A 121 -7.97 -7.12 6.73
CA HIS A 121 -7.60 -7.22 5.32
C HIS A 121 -7.04 -8.60 4.98
N ASN A 122 -7.04 -8.94 3.70
CA ASN A 122 -6.74 -10.30 3.21
C ASN A 122 -5.39 -10.85 3.67
N ILE A 123 -4.35 -10.03 3.83
CA ILE A 123 -3.06 -10.48 4.38
C ILE A 123 -3.22 -11.11 5.79
N GLY A 124 -4.04 -10.48 6.64
CA GLY A 124 -4.36 -10.98 7.97
C GLY A 124 -5.28 -12.19 7.91
N VAL A 125 -6.33 -12.15 7.09
CA VAL A 125 -7.21 -13.30 6.89
C VAL A 125 -6.44 -14.52 6.36
N GLY A 126 -5.45 -14.33 5.49
CA GLY A 126 -4.56 -15.37 5.03
C GLY A 126 -3.70 -15.98 6.14
N CYS A 127 -3.32 -15.18 7.14
CA CYS A 127 -2.58 -15.67 8.31
C CYS A 127 -3.42 -16.56 9.23
N THR A 128 -4.75 -16.60 9.06
CA THR A 128 -5.63 -17.54 9.81
C THR A 128 -5.45 -18.98 9.34
N TRP A 129 -5.07 -19.20 8.08
CA TRP A 129 -5.08 -20.52 7.43
C TRP A 129 -6.42 -21.25 7.54
N ASN A 130 -7.51 -20.49 7.68
CA ASN A 130 -8.85 -21.00 7.99
C ASN A 130 -9.83 -20.68 6.87
N ALA A 131 -9.87 -21.56 5.87
CA ALA A 131 -10.73 -21.41 4.69
C ALA A 131 -12.23 -21.35 5.04
N ALA A 132 -12.65 -22.05 6.11
CA ALA A 132 -14.04 -22.02 6.58
C ALA A 132 -14.41 -20.64 7.15
N LEU A 133 -13.51 -20.02 7.89
CA LEU A 133 -13.68 -18.65 8.38
C LEU A 133 -13.74 -17.65 7.21
N VAL A 134 -12.92 -17.83 6.16
CA VAL A 134 -13.00 -16.99 4.95
C VAL A 134 -14.37 -17.07 4.28
N ARG A 135 -14.96 -18.28 4.20
CA ARG A 135 -16.34 -18.43 3.72
C ARG A 135 -17.31 -17.67 4.60
N GLU A 136 -17.24 -17.83 5.92
CA GLU A 136 -18.15 -17.18 6.87
C GLU A 136 -18.05 -15.65 6.82
N VAL A 137 -16.83 -15.10 6.76
CA VAL A 137 -16.57 -13.66 6.56
C VAL A 137 -17.28 -13.19 5.29
N ASN A 138 -17.08 -13.87 4.16
CA ASN A 138 -17.68 -13.48 2.89
C ASN A 138 -19.22 -13.65 2.86
N GLN A 139 -19.79 -14.60 3.61
CA GLN A 139 -21.25 -14.69 3.81
C GLN A 139 -21.81 -13.48 4.56
N ILE A 140 -21.08 -12.97 5.54
CA ILE A 140 -21.45 -11.75 6.26
C ILE A 140 -21.32 -10.54 5.34
N VAL A 141 -20.23 -10.43 4.58
CA VAL A 141 -20.06 -9.36 3.58
C VAL A 141 -21.24 -9.35 2.61
N ALA A 142 -21.63 -10.50 2.07
CA ALA A 142 -22.78 -10.61 1.17
C ALA A 142 -24.08 -10.07 1.79
N LYS A 143 -24.37 -10.48 3.03
CA LYS A 143 -25.55 -10.01 3.79
C LYS A 143 -25.54 -8.50 3.99
N GLU A 144 -24.40 -7.93 4.40
CA GLU A 144 -24.33 -6.49 4.65
C GLU A 144 -24.42 -5.67 3.36
N VAL A 145 -23.82 -6.13 2.27
CA VAL A 145 -23.95 -5.50 0.94
C VAL A 145 -25.38 -5.59 0.44
N ALA A 146 -26.00 -6.77 0.45
CA ALA A 146 -27.39 -6.97 0.04
C ALA A 146 -28.38 -6.14 0.88
N ALA A 147 -28.09 -5.91 2.17
CA ALA A 147 -28.89 -5.05 3.03
C ALA A 147 -28.95 -3.58 2.58
N THR A 148 -28.03 -3.14 1.72
CA THR A 148 -28.03 -1.82 1.08
C THR A 148 -28.61 -1.83 -0.33
N GLY A 149 -29.16 -2.97 -0.78
CA GLY A 149 -29.70 -3.17 -2.12
C GLY A 149 -28.66 -3.48 -3.19
N ILE A 150 -27.35 -3.41 -2.90
CA ILE A 150 -26.30 -3.61 -3.90
C ILE A 150 -26.16 -5.10 -4.25
N ASP A 151 -26.01 -5.39 -5.54
CA ASP A 151 -26.10 -6.76 -6.08
C ASP A 151 -24.74 -7.44 -6.31
N TRP A 152 -23.68 -6.65 -6.42
CA TRP A 152 -22.38 -7.09 -6.94
C TRP A 152 -21.23 -6.45 -6.17
N THR A 153 -20.28 -7.29 -5.73
CA THR A 153 -19.03 -6.81 -5.13
C THR A 153 -17.81 -7.09 -6.00
N PHE A 154 -16.85 -6.16 -5.96
CA PHE A 154 -15.52 -6.31 -6.55
C PHE A 154 -14.57 -7.08 -5.61
N ALA A 155 -14.98 -8.29 -5.21
CA ALA A 155 -14.22 -9.18 -4.33
C ALA A 155 -14.49 -10.66 -4.68
N PRO A 156 -13.56 -11.59 -4.41
CA PRO A 156 -12.28 -11.39 -3.68
C PRO A 156 -11.14 -10.84 -4.56
N CYS A 157 -10.26 -10.05 -3.96
CA CYS A 157 -8.91 -9.86 -4.49
C CYS A 157 -8.09 -11.13 -4.20
N ILE A 158 -7.68 -11.82 -5.26
CA ILE A 158 -6.90 -13.06 -5.20
C ILE A 158 -5.52 -12.83 -5.80
N ALA A 159 -4.96 -11.62 -5.69
CA ALA A 159 -3.58 -11.38 -6.04
C ALA A 159 -2.64 -12.27 -5.22
N VAL A 160 -1.49 -12.61 -5.82
CA VAL A 160 -0.37 -13.26 -5.13
C VAL A 160 0.77 -12.24 -5.12
N PRO A 161 0.90 -11.41 -4.08
CA PRO A 161 1.97 -10.43 -3.96
C PRO A 161 3.32 -11.15 -3.90
N ARG A 162 4.27 -10.73 -4.74
CA ARG A 162 5.65 -11.26 -4.78
C ARG A 162 6.69 -10.20 -4.48
N ASN A 163 6.25 -8.98 -4.19
CA ASN A 163 7.10 -7.87 -3.78
C ASN A 163 6.35 -7.00 -2.76
N GLU A 164 6.91 -6.91 -1.58
CA GLU A 164 6.37 -6.22 -0.40
C GLU A 164 6.28 -4.71 -0.62
N ARG A 165 7.00 -4.14 -1.60
CA ARG A 165 6.92 -2.71 -1.95
C ARG A 165 5.57 -2.31 -2.54
N TRP A 166 4.81 -3.27 -3.06
CA TRP A 166 3.52 -3.00 -3.68
C TRP A 166 2.48 -2.50 -2.68
N GLY A 167 1.87 -1.35 -2.98
CA GLY A 167 0.87 -0.68 -2.15
C GLY A 167 -0.46 -1.43 -2.00
N ARG A 168 -0.62 -2.58 -2.67
CA ARG A 168 -1.78 -3.47 -2.53
C ARG A 168 -1.43 -4.85 -1.96
N THR A 169 -0.23 -5.00 -1.38
CA THR A 169 0.19 -6.27 -0.76
C THR A 169 -0.85 -6.80 0.23
N TYR A 170 -1.49 -5.92 1.02
CA TYR A 170 -2.50 -6.30 2.00
C TYR A 170 -3.80 -6.88 1.41
N GLU A 171 -4.08 -6.60 0.13
CA GLU A 171 -5.28 -7.09 -0.56
C GLU A 171 -5.13 -8.55 -1.02
N GLY A 172 -3.90 -9.07 -1.10
CA GLY A 172 -3.63 -10.49 -1.34
C GLY A 172 -3.63 -11.31 -0.06
N PHE A 173 -4.08 -12.57 -0.13
CA PHE A 173 -4.09 -13.48 1.03
C PHE A 173 -2.68 -13.93 1.47
N GLY A 174 -1.70 -13.88 0.58
CA GLY A 174 -0.36 -14.40 0.84
C GLY A 174 0.49 -14.48 -0.42
N GLU A 175 1.78 -14.76 -0.25
CA GLU A 175 2.76 -14.77 -1.34
C GLU A 175 2.75 -16.06 -2.20
N THR A 176 1.83 -17.00 -1.93
CA THR A 176 1.81 -18.32 -2.58
C THR A 176 0.48 -18.66 -3.25
N ALA A 177 0.56 -19.48 -4.31
CA ALA A 177 -0.60 -20.07 -4.95
C ALA A 177 -1.41 -20.99 -4.01
N GLU A 178 -0.79 -21.60 -2.98
CA GLU A 178 -1.48 -22.45 -1.99
C GLU A 178 -2.59 -21.66 -1.28
N LEU A 179 -2.25 -20.48 -0.75
CA LEU A 179 -3.20 -19.60 -0.08
C LEU A 179 -4.23 -19.04 -1.06
N GLN A 180 -3.79 -18.62 -2.26
CA GLN A 180 -4.69 -18.14 -3.29
C GLN A 180 -5.81 -19.15 -3.60
N LYS A 181 -5.45 -20.43 -3.83
CA LYS A 181 -6.39 -21.52 -4.11
C LYS A 181 -7.32 -21.79 -2.93
N MET A 182 -6.75 -21.87 -1.72
CA MET A 182 -7.49 -22.14 -0.50
C MET A 182 -8.58 -21.09 -0.25
N MET A 183 -8.28 -19.81 -0.48
CA MET A 183 -9.17 -18.71 -0.14
C MET A 183 -10.11 -18.28 -1.29
N ALA A 184 -9.71 -18.46 -2.55
CA ALA A 184 -10.49 -18.02 -3.71
C ALA A 184 -11.88 -18.68 -3.77
N LYS A 185 -11.91 -20.02 -3.74
CA LYS A 185 -13.16 -20.79 -3.78
C LYS A 185 -14.08 -20.46 -2.62
N GLU A 186 -13.53 -20.40 -1.41
CA GLU A 186 -14.29 -20.17 -0.19
C GLU A 186 -14.88 -18.76 -0.13
N SER A 187 -14.15 -17.76 -0.64
CA SER A 187 -14.66 -16.39 -0.79
C SER A 187 -15.84 -16.34 -1.77
N VAL A 188 -15.70 -16.97 -2.95
CA VAL A 188 -16.78 -17.01 -3.96
C VAL A 188 -18.03 -17.71 -3.41
N LEU A 189 -17.87 -18.86 -2.75
CA LEU A 189 -18.99 -19.58 -2.14
C LEU A 189 -19.61 -18.81 -0.97
N GLY A 190 -18.84 -18.00 -0.26
CA GLY A 190 -19.36 -17.13 0.78
C GLY A 190 -20.22 -16.01 0.21
N LEU A 191 -19.75 -15.36 -0.87
CA LEU A 191 -20.44 -14.24 -1.50
C LEU A 191 -21.70 -14.66 -2.27
N GLN A 192 -21.59 -15.71 -3.10
CA GLN A 192 -22.66 -16.12 -4.02
C GLN A 192 -23.54 -17.24 -3.47
N GLY A 193 -23.15 -17.90 -2.37
CA GLY A 193 -23.79 -19.10 -1.89
C GLY A 193 -23.78 -20.23 -2.93
N THR A 194 -24.69 -21.20 -2.76
CA THR A 194 -24.98 -22.23 -3.78
C THR A 194 -26.10 -21.84 -4.73
N ASP A 195 -26.79 -20.74 -4.44
CA ASP A 195 -27.88 -20.18 -5.23
C ASP A 195 -27.79 -18.66 -5.15
N LEU A 196 -27.41 -18.04 -6.26
CA LEU A 196 -27.19 -16.60 -6.38
C LEU A 196 -28.50 -15.79 -6.35
N GLY A 197 -29.66 -16.45 -6.51
CA GLY A 197 -30.97 -15.78 -6.49
C GLY A 197 -31.52 -15.55 -5.09
N LEU A 198 -30.76 -15.88 -4.04
CA LEU A 198 -31.15 -15.64 -2.65
C LEU A 198 -30.92 -14.17 -2.26
N ASN A 199 -31.82 -13.62 -1.44
CA ASN A 199 -31.75 -12.21 -1.04
C ASN A 199 -30.48 -11.84 -0.26
N GLU A 200 -29.80 -12.81 0.35
CA GLU A 200 -28.60 -12.62 1.17
C GLU A 200 -27.28 -12.89 0.42
N THR A 201 -27.35 -13.22 -0.87
CA THR A 201 -26.18 -13.46 -1.73
C THR A 201 -25.97 -12.31 -2.70
N ILE A 202 -24.73 -12.12 -3.12
CA ILE A 202 -24.34 -11.10 -4.11
C ILE A 202 -23.39 -11.72 -5.14
N LEU A 203 -23.30 -11.10 -6.32
CA LEU A 203 -22.34 -11.50 -7.35
C LEU A 203 -20.91 -11.24 -6.86
N ALA A 204 -20.02 -12.21 -7.04
CA ALA A 204 -18.59 -12.08 -6.74
C ALA A 204 -17.78 -11.67 -7.97
N CYS A 205 -16.66 -10.99 -7.74
CA CYS A 205 -15.68 -10.62 -8.76
C CYS A 205 -14.27 -11.02 -8.32
N ALA A 206 -13.72 -12.09 -8.91
CA ALA A 206 -12.32 -12.42 -8.70
C ALA A 206 -11.41 -11.39 -9.42
N LYS A 207 -10.46 -10.80 -8.69
CA LYS A 207 -9.59 -9.73 -9.22
C LYS A 207 -8.12 -9.81 -8.76
N HIS A 208 -7.14 -9.25 -9.50
CA HIS A 208 -7.27 -8.72 -10.88
C HIS A 208 -6.56 -9.66 -11.87
N PHE A 209 -7.23 -10.00 -12.97
CA PHE A 209 -6.78 -11.01 -13.91
C PHE A 209 -5.81 -10.39 -14.93
N VAL A 210 -4.52 -10.75 -14.96
CA VAL A 210 -3.81 -11.65 -14.04
C VAL A 210 -2.37 -11.20 -13.83
N GLY A 211 -1.84 -11.46 -12.62
CA GLY A 211 -0.43 -11.22 -12.30
C GLY A 211 -0.14 -9.82 -11.76
N ASP A 212 -1.16 -9.13 -11.24
CA ASP A 212 -1.06 -7.84 -10.55
C ASP A 212 -0.03 -7.85 -9.40
N GLY A 213 -0.03 -8.89 -8.56
CA GLY A 213 0.95 -9.03 -7.47
C GLY A 213 2.38 -9.38 -7.91
N GLY A 214 2.64 -9.56 -9.21
CA GLY A 214 3.95 -9.97 -9.75
C GLY A 214 4.71 -8.86 -10.49
N THR A 215 4.33 -7.59 -10.32
CA THR A 215 4.98 -6.48 -11.03
C THR A 215 6.43 -6.29 -10.60
N SER A 216 7.26 -5.89 -11.57
CA SER A 216 8.68 -5.60 -11.31
C SER A 216 8.79 -4.48 -10.29
N ASP A 217 9.67 -4.67 -9.31
CA ASP A 217 9.90 -3.76 -8.17
C ASP A 217 8.66 -3.46 -7.30
N GLY A 218 7.55 -4.20 -7.48
CA GLY A 218 6.31 -3.97 -6.75
C GLY A 218 5.59 -2.69 -7.18
N ILE A 219 5.81 -2.19 -8.40
CA ILE A 219 5.16 -0.98 -8.89
C ILE A 219 3.71 -1.31 -9.28
N ASP A 220 2.76 -0.60 -8.70
CA ASP A 220 1.33 -0.71 -9.00
C ASP A 220 1.07 -0.43 -10.49
N GLN A 221 0.20 -1.23 -11.10
CA GLN A 221 -0.12 -1.17 -12.54
C GLN A 221 1.08 -1.35 -13.49
N GLY A 222 2.23 -1.77 -12.96
CA GLY A 222 3.50 -1.94 -13.65
C GLY A 222 3.54 -3.12 -14.62
N ASN A 223 4.73 -3.66 -14.84
CA ASN A 223 4.93 -4.78 -15.76
C ASN A 223 5.35 -6.05 -15.00
N THR A 224 4.56 -7.10 -15.19
CA THR A 224 4.82 -8.46 -14.69
C THR A 224 5.64 -9.20 -15.74
N GLN A 225 6.91 -9.49 -15.41
CA GLN A 225 7.90 -10.01 -16.36
C GLN A 225 8.31 -11.44 -15.99
N LEU A 226 7.62 -12.42 -16.56
CA LEU A 226 7.80 -13.83 -16.24
C LEU A 226 7.28 -14.74 -17.36
N SER A 227 7.65 -16.02 -17.32
CA SER A 227 7.17 -17.02 -18.27
C SER A 227 5.68 -17.32 -18.04
N GLU A 228 4.97 -17.78 -19.08
CA GLU A 228 3.57 -18.17 -18.94
C GLU A 228 3.39 -19.33 -17.94
N GLU A 229 4.38 -20.22 -17.84
CA GLU A 229 4.41 -21.30 -16.85
C GLU A 229 4.30 -20.75 -15.42
N ILE A 230 5.14 -19.77 -15.06
CA ILE A 230 5.08 -19.13 -13.75
C ILE A 230 3.79 -18.32 -13.59
N LEU A 231 3.32 -17.63 -14.64
CA LEU A 231 2.06 -16.86 -14.60
C LEU A 231 0.91 -17.79 -14.20
N ARG A 232 0.86 -18.97 -14.80
CA ARG A 232 -0.18 -19.98 -14.56
C ARG A 232 -0.04 -20.65 -13.20
N GLU A 233 1.18 -21.05 -12.84
CA GLU A 233 1.46 -21.75 -11.59
C GLU A 233 1.21 -20.86 -10.36
N VAL A 234 1.64 -19.59 -10.43
CA VAL A 234 1.61 -18.68 -9.29
C VAL A 234 0.38 -17.79 -9.31
N HIS A 235 0.12 -17.07 -10.39
CA HIS A 235 -0.87 -15.98 -10.40
C HIS A 235 -2.25 -16.39 -10.91
N MET A 236 -2.35 -17.46 -11.70
CA MET A 236 -3.62 -17.95 -12.25
C MET A 236 -4.27 -19.07 -11.42
N ALA A 237 -3.52 -19.65 -10.49
CA ALA A 237 -3.89 -20.81 -9.70
C ALA A 237 -5.29 -20.69 -9.07
N GLY A 238 -5.56 -19.62 -8.32
CA GLY A 238 -6.85 -19.40 -7.65
C GLY A 238 -8.00 -19.02 -8.58
N TYR A 239 -7.74 -18.59 -9.82
CA TYR A 239 -8.81 -18.32 -10.80
C TYR A 239 -9.49 -19.62 -11.24
N ILE A 240 -8.75 -20.72 -11.31
CA ILE A 240 -9.33 -22.04 -11.60
C ILE A 240 -10.34 -22.41 -10.51
N ASP A 241 -9.95 -22.29 -9.25
CA ASP A 241 -10.80 -22.56 -8.09
C ASP A 241 -12.01 -21.61 -8.01
N ALA A 242 -11.83 -20.33 -8.35
CA ALA A 242 -12.93 -19.36 -8.42
C ALA A 242 -13.94 -19.70 -9.53
N ILE A 243 -13.46 -20.12 -10.71
CA ILE A 243 -14.31 -20.55 -11.83
C ILE A 243 -15.07 -21.83 -11.47
N GLU A 244 -14.41 -22.81 -10.84
CA GLU A 244 -15.06 -24.04 -10.35
C GLU A 244 -16.12 -23.75 -9.29
N ALA A 245 -15.92 -22.71 -8.47
CA ALA A 245 -16.90 -22.21 -7.50
C ALA A 245 -18.05 -21.41 -8.15
N GLY A 246 -17.99 -21.17 -9.46
CA GLY A 246 -19.01 -20.47 -10.23
C GLY A 246 -18.95 -18.96 -10.13
N VAL A 247 -17.77 -18.35 -9.93
CA VAL A 247 -17.62 -16.88 -9.87
C VAL A 247 -18.29 -16.19 -11.05
N GLY A 248 -19.11 -15.18 -10.77
CA GLY A 248 -19.98 -14.57 -11.77
C GLY A 248 -19.34 -13.47 -12.62
N SER A 249 -18.29 -12.81 -12.10
CA SER A 249 -17.48 -11.86 -12.85
C SER A 249 -15.99 -11.98 -12.57
N ILE A 250 -15.16 -11.52 -13.50
CA ILE A 250 -13.70 -11.38 -13.31
C ILE A 250 -13.27 -10.00 -13.78
N MET A 251 -12.47 -9.30 -12.97
CA MET A 251 -11.94 -7.99 -13.32
C MET A 251 -10.56 -8.11 -13.98
N ALA A 252 -10.38 -7.54 -15.16
CA ALA A 252 -9.09 -7.48 -15.84
C ALA A 252 -8.15 -6.46 -15.13
N SER A 253 -6.89 -6.84 -14.97
CA SER A 253 -5.87 -6.03 -14.26
C SER A 253 -5.28 -4.90 -15.10
N TYR A 254 -4.86 -3.82 -14.45
CA TYR A 254 -4.08 -2.74 -15.08
C TYR A 254 -2.70 -3.16 -15.57
N ASN A 255 -2.06 -4.12 -14.89
CA ASN A 255 -0.67 -4.44 -15.17
C ASN A 255 -0.47 -4.88 -16.62
N SER A 256 0.76 -4.75 -17.09
CA SER A 256 1.18 -5.43 -18.31
C SER A 256 1.73 -6.80 -17.96
N TRP A 257 1.61 -7.75 -18.89
CA TRP A 257 2.41 -8.97 -18.86
C TRP A 257 3.38 -8.94 -20.04
N ASN A 258 4.68 -9.02 -19.74
CA ASN A 258 5.75 -8.95 -20.73
C ASN A 258 5.62 -7.77 -21.72
N GLY A 259 5.18 -6.61 -21.22
CA GLY A 259 5.08 -5.35 -21.98
C GLY A 259 3.74 -5.09 -22.68
N GLU A 260 2.77 -6.01 -22.58
CA GLU A 260 1.42 -5.82 -23.12
C GLU A 260 0.37 -5.66 -22.01
N LYS A 261 -0.43 -4.59 -22.09
CA LYS A 261 -1.54 -4.30 -21.16
C LYS A 261 -2.60 -5.40 -21.19
N LEU A 262 -3.05 -5.84 -20.02
CA LEU A 262 -3.98 -6.96 -19.92
C LEU A 262 -5.38 -6.66 -20.44
N HIS A 263 -5.85 -5.42 -20.32
CA HIS A 263 -7.14 -4.99 -20.90
C HIS A 263 -7.27 -5.18 -22.41
N ARG A 264 -6.16 -5.37 -23.14
CA ARG A 264 -6.16 -5.67 -24.59
C ARG A 264 -5.64 -7.06 -24.95
N HIS A 265 -5.37 -7.91 -23.95
CA HIS A 265 -4.66 -9.16 -24.15
C HIS A 265 -5.62 -10.30 -24.57
N GLU A 266 -5.99 -10.35 -25.85
CA GLU A 266 -6.97 -11.31 -26.40
C GLU A 266 -6.65 -12.78 -26.05
N TYR A 267 -5.36 -13.15 -26.12
CA TYR A 267 -4.93 -14.49 -25.74
C TYR A 267 -5.31 -14.82 -24.28
N LEU A 268 -5.03 -13.96 -23.31
CA LEU A 268 -5.33 -14.24 -21.91
C LEU A 268 -6.83 -14.11 -21.61
N LEU A 269 -7.48 -13.03 -22.06
CA LEU A 269 -8.88 -12.75 -21.73
C LEU A 269 -9.89 -13.64 -22.46
N THR A 270 -9.59 -14.04 -23.70
CA THR A 270 -10.51 -14.87 -24.50
C THR A 270 -10.00 -16.29 -24.66
N THR A 271 -8.76 -16.48 -25.13
CA THR A 271 -8.26 -17.84 -25.41
C THR A 271 -8.06 -18.63 -24.13
N VAL A 272 -7.40 -18.06 -23.12
CA VAL A 272 -7.15 -18.74 -21.85
C VAL A 272 -8.39 -18.67 -20.96
N LEU A 273 -8.81 -17.47 -20.54
CA LEU A 273 -9.86 -17.34 -19.52
C LEU A 273 -11.21 -17.90 -19.97
N LYS A 274 -11.73 -17.43 -21.11
CA LYS A 274 -13.08 -17.82 -21.57
C LYS A 274 -13.12 -19.20 -22.19
N ASN A 275 -12.15 -19.54 -23.04
CA ASN A 275 -12.20 -20.79 -23.82
C ASN A 275 -11.50 -21.96 -23.12
N GLU A 276 -10.26 -21.77 -22.64
CA GLU A 276 -9.47 -22.85 -22.02
C GLU A 276 -9.98 -23.16 -20.60
N LEU A 277 -10.12 -22.14 -19.75
CA LEU A 277 -10.60 -22.30 -18.37
C LEU A 277 -12.13 -22.41 -18.27
N GLY A 278 -12.86 -22.12 -19.35
CA GLY A 278 -14.31 -22.28 -19.42
C GLY A 278 -15.10 -21.24 -18.62
N PHE A 279 -14.56 -20.03 -18.41
CA PHE A 279 -15.28 -18.98 -17.69
C PHE A 279 -16.56 -18.54 -18.44
N GLU A 280 -17.72 -18.74 -17.82
CA GLU A 280 -19.05 -18.40 -18.37
C GLU A 280 -19.63 -17.06 -17.88
N GLY A 281 -19.00 -16.45 -16.87
CA GLY A 281 -19.37 -15.11 -16.37
C GLY A 281 -18.98 -13.99 -17.33
N PHE A 282 -19.03 -12.74 -16.86
CA PHE A 282 -18.59 -11.59 -17.65
C PHE A 282 -17.26 -11.02 -17.15
N VAL A 283 -16.43 -10.54 -18.08
CA VAL A 283 -15.18 -9.83 -17.78
C VAL A 283 -15.46 -8.34 -17.72
N VAL A 284 -15.17 -7.71 -16.58
CA VAL A 284 -15.23 -6.26 -16.41
C VAL A 284 -13.83 -5.65 -16.49
N SER A 285 -13.68 -4.46 -17.05
CA SER A 285 -12.45 -3.70 -16.88
C SER A 285 -12.36 -3.12 -15.47
N ASP A 286 -11.16 -2.98 -14.93
CA ASP A 286 -10.90 -2.03 -13.84
C ASP A 286 -11.20 -0.56 -14.24
N TRP A 287 -11.22 0.34 -13.26
CA TRP A 287 -11.52 1.76 -13.38
C TRP A 287 -10.65 2.46 -14.43
N LYS A 288 -11.24 2.91 -15.55
CA LYS A 288 -10.48 3.51 -16.66
C LYS A 288 -9.36 2.59 -17.20
N GLY A 289 -9.40 1.29 -16.95
CA GLY A 289 -8.37 0.35 -17.41
C GLY A 289 -8.27 0.29 -18.94
N VAL A 290 -9.41 0.42 -19.63
CA VAL A 290 -9.45 0.57 -21.09
C VAL A 290 -8.68 1.81 -21.55
N ASP A 291 -8.66 2.89 -20.78
CA ASP A 291 -8.00 4.14 -21.18
C ASP A 291 -6.48 4.00 -21.28
N GLN A 292 -5.90 2.99 -20.61
CA GLN A 292 -4.46 2.73 -20.61
C GLN A 292 -4.00 1.86 -21.80
N VAL A 293 -4.93 1.40 -22.64
CA VAL A 293 -4.67 0.47 -23.74
C VAL A 293 -4.03 1.14 -24.95
N ASP A 294 -4.47 2.35 -25.28
CA ASP A 294 -4.08 3.16 -26.45
C ASP A 294 -4.34 4.64 -26.18
N GLU A 295 -3.56 5.55 -26.77
CA GLU A 295 -3.75 7.00 -26.62
C GLU A 295 -5.06 7.47 -27.28
N ASP A 296 -5.46 6.82 -28.38
CA ASP A 296 -6.76 7.05 -28.99
C ASP A 296 -7.82 6.21 -28.28
N TYR A 297 -8.77 6.88 -27.62
CA TYR A 297 -9.79 6.20 -26.84
C TYR A 297 -10.71 5.30 -27.67
N ARG A 298 -11.00 5.64 -28.93
CA ARG A 298 -11.79 4.78 -29.81
C ARG A 298 -11.01 3.50 -30.14
N GLU A 299 -9.71 3.62 -30.39
CA GLU A 299 -8.83 2.46 -30.59
C GLU A 299 -8.71 1.62 -29.32
N ALA A 300 -8.63 2.25 -28.16
CA ALA A 300 -8.60 1.60 -26.87
C ALA A 300 -9.86 0.74 -26.64
N ILE A 301 -11.05 1.31 -26.89
CA ILE A 301 -12.34 0.60 -26.83
C ILE A 301 -12.34 -0.58 -27.81
N LYS A 302 -11.94 -0.36 -29.07
CA LYS A 302 -11.89 -1.41 -30.08
C LYS A 302 -11.03 -2.59 -29.62
N ARG A 303 -9.82 -2.32 -29.17
CA ARG A 303 -8.86 -3.34 -28.74
C ARG A 303 -9.37 -4.09 -27.50
N ALA A 304 -9.88 -3.38 -26.50
CA ALA A 304 -10.35 -4.00 -25.26
C ALA A 304 -11.59 -4.88 -25.45
N VAL A 305 -12.60 -4.38 -26.17
CA VAL A 305 -13.84 -5.14 -26.43
C VAL A 305 -13.55 -6.35 -27.31
N ASN A 306 -12.72 -6.23 -28.35
CA ASN A 306 -12.33 -7.38 -29.17
C ASN A 306 -11.46 -8.39 -28.39
N ALA A 307 -10.62 -7.93 -27.46
CA ALA A 307 -9.82 -8.82 -26.61
C ALA A 307 -10.68 -9.67 -25.66
N GLY A 308 -11.88 -9.21 -25.32
CA GLY A 308 -12.85 -9.98 -24.55
C GLY A 308 -13.42 -9.27 -23.33
N ILE A 309 -13.22 -7.97 -23.16
CA ILE A 309 -13.93 -7.19 -22.13
C ILE A 309 -15.43 -7.18 -22.47
N ASP A 310 -16.27 -7.54 -21.51
CA ASP A 310 -17.73 -7.60 -21.66
C ASP A 310 -18.42 -6.34 -21.12
N MET A 311 -17.91 -5.81 -20.01
CA MET A 311 -18.39 -4.57 -19.39
C MET A 311 -17.21 -3.62 -19.14
N VAL A 312 -17.36 -2.37 -19.54
CA VAL A 312 -16.32 -1.33 -19.37
C VAL A 312 -16.71 -0.41 -18.21
N MET A 313 -15.85 -0.35 -17.19
CA MET A 313 -15.92 0.61 -16.10
C MET A 313 -15.39 1.96 -16.59
N VAL A 314 -16.29 2.82 -17.09
CA VAL A 314 -15.92 3.95 -17.97
C VAL A 314 -15.13 5.04 -17.27
N PRO A 315 -15.45 5.49 -16.05
CA PRO A 315 -16.75 5.63 -15.38
C PRO A 315 -17.44 6.98 -15.58
N ASP A 316 -16.78 7.98 -16.17
CA ASP A 316 -17.24 9.38 -16.29
C ASP A 316 -17.68 9.74 -17.72
N ARG A 317 -16.95 9.29 -18.74
CA ARG A 317 -17.17 9.60 -20.16
C ARG A 317 -18.08 8.59 -20.90
N TYR A 318 -19.14 8.14 -20.24
CA TYR A 318 -20.00 7.05 -20.73
C TYR A 318 -20.68 7.35 -22.07
N GLU A 319 -21.11 8.59 -22.32
CA GLU A 319 -21.70 8.97 -23.61
C GLU A 319 -20.71 8.80 -24.77
N ILE A 320 -19.45 9.16 -24.54
CA ILE A 320 -18.36 9.05 -25.52
C ILE A 320 -18.06 7.57 -25.78
N PHE A 321 -17.96 6.77 -24.72
CA PHE A 321 -17.78 5.32 -24.81
C PHE A 321 -18.88 4.67 -25.68
N ILE A 322 -20.16 4.95 -25.36
CA ILE A 322 -21.31 4.39 -26.06
C ILE A 322 -21.31 4.83 -27.53
N GLY A 323 -21.05 6.10 -27.81
CA GLY A 323 -20.95 6.63 -29.17
C GLY A 323 -19.84 5.97 -29.99
N HIS A 324 -18.65 5.82 -29.42
CA HIS A 324 -17.52 5.16 -30.08
C HIS A 324 -17.74 3.68 -30.30
N LEU A 325 -18.26 2.94 -29.31
CA LEU A 325 -18.54 1.51 -29.48
C LEU A 325 -19.61 1.28 -30.55
N LYS A 326 -20.63 2.15 -30.62
CA LYS A 326 -21.66 2.10 -31.66
C LYS A 326 -21.06 2.29 -33.06
N ASP A 327 -20.21 3.31 -33.21
CA ASP A 327 -19.51 3.58 -34.47
C ASP A 327 -18.59 2.41 -34.87
N LEU A 328 -17.84 1.83 -33.92
CA LEU A 328 -16.99 0.66 -34.16
C LEU A 328 -17.79 -0.54 -34.67
N VAL A 329 -18.98 -0.80 -34.11
CA VAL A 329 -19.85 -1.89 -34.57
C VAL A 329 -20.43 -1.60 -35.95
N GLN A 330 -20.88 -0.37 -36.21
CA GLN A 330 -21.42 0.04 -37.51
C GLN A 330 -20.39 -0.06 -38.63
N ASN A 331 -19.11 0.18 -38.32
CA ASN A 331 -18.00 0.05 -39.27
C ASN A 331 -17.40 -1.38 -39.33
N ASN A 332 -17.99 -2.35 -38.64
CA ASN A 332 -17.53 -3.74 -38.54
C ASN A 332 -16.11 -3.91 -37.95
N GLU A 333 -15.65 -2.94 -37.15
CA GLU A 333 -14.40 -3.04 -36.41
C GLU A 333 -14.56 -3.80 -35.08
N VAL A 334 -15.78 -3.82 -34.54
CA VAL A 334 -16.21 -4.74 -33.48
C VAL A 334 -17.41 -5.51 -34.00
N SER A 335 -17.36 -6.85 -33.95
CA SER A 335 -18.46 -7.65 -34.52
C SER A 335 -19.70 -7.62 -33.64
N ILE A 336 -20.89 -7.67 -34.24
CA ILE A 336 -22.15 -7.82 -33.49
C ILE A 336 -22.17 -9.11 -32.66
N ASN A 337 -21.44 -10.15 -33.07
CA ASN A 337 -21.31 -11.38 -32.31
C ASN A 337 -20.52 -11.18 -31.01
N ARG A 338 -19.46 -10.35 -31.02
CA ARG A 338 -18.70 -9.96 -29.82
C ARG A 338 -19.58 -9.19 -28.83
N ILE A 339 -20.41 -8.27 -29.34
CA ILE A 339 -21.41 -7.55 -28.54
C ILE A 339 -22.45 -8.52 -27.96
N ASN A 340 -22.99 -9.44 -28.77
CA ASN A 340 -23.95 -10.42 -28.29
C ASN A 340 -23.35 -11.34 -27.22
N ASP A 341 -22.11 -11.79 -27.35
CA ASP A 341 -21.42 -12.60 -26.33
C ASP A 341 -21.31 -11.84 -24.99
N ALA A 342 -20.84 -10.59 -25.04
CA ALA A 342 -20.72 -9.74 -23.85
C ALA A 342 -22.07 -9.56 -23.14
N VAL A 343 -23.11 -9.18 -23.90
CA VAL A 343 -24.44 -8.95 -23.35
C VAL A 343 -25.08 -10.23 -22.82
N LYS A 344 -24.86 -11.39 -23.48
CA LYS A 344 -25.33 -12.69 -22.95
C LYS A 344 -24.76 -12.98 -21.57
N ARG A 345 -23.46 -12.76 -21.38
CA ARG A 345 -22.76 -12.99 -20.10
C ARG A 345 -23.31 -12.09 -19.00
N ILE A 346 -23.53 -10.81 -19.31
CA ILE A 346 -24.10 -9.83 -18.37
C ILE A 346 -25.55 -10.18 -18.00
N LEU A 347 -26.40 -10.44 -18.99
CA LEU A 347 -27.80 -10.81 -18.76
C LEU A 347 -27.93 -12.12 -17.98
N ARG A 348 -27.05 -13.10 -18.22
CA ARG A 348 -27.02 -14.37 -17.46
C ARG A 348 -26.89 -14.10 -15.97
N GLN A 349 -25.93 -13.26 -15.56
CA GLN A 349 -25.74 -12.92 -14.15
C GLN A 349 -26.94 -12.15 -13.56
N LYS A 350 -27.53 -11.22 -14.32
CA LYS A 350 -28.76 -10.52 -13.88
C LYS A 350 -29.96 -11.44 -13.69
N PHE A 351 -30.09 -12.48 -14.51
CA PHE A 351 -31.13 -13.50 -14.33
C PHE A 351 -30.84 -14.44 -13.16
N LEU A 352 -29.56 -14.77 -12.89
CA LEU A 352 -29.16 -15.60 -11.76
C LEU A 352 -29.37 -14.87 -10.42
N LEU A 353 -29.14 -13.56 -10.37
CA LEU A 353 -29.46 -12.68 -9.23
C LEU A 353 -30.96 -12.43 -9.03
N ASP A 354 -31.83 -13.01 -9.86
CA ASP A 354 -33.28 -12.79 -9.82
C ASP A 354 -33.70 -11.30 -9.98
N LEU A 355 -32.84 -10.42 -10.52
CA LEU A 355 -33.10 -8.97 -10.63
C LEU A 355 -34.31 -8.63 -11.50
N PHE A 356 -34.61 -9.42 -12.53
CA PHE A 356 -35.81 -9.22 -13.35
C PHE A 356 -37.12 -9.45 -12.58
N LYS A 357 -37.05 -10.13 -11.43
CA LYS A 357 -38.18 -10.46 -10.56
C LYS A 357 -38.19 -9.57 -9.32
N ASN A 358 -37.02 -9.33 -8.72
CA ASN A 358 -36.84 -8.53 -7.51
C ASN A 358 -35.76 -7.45 -7.73
N PRO A 359 -36.04 -6.36 -8.47
CA PRO A 359 -35.03 -5.33 -8.79
C PRO A 359 -34.82 -4.30 -7.67
N TYR A 360 -35.32 -4.52 -6.45
CA TYR A 360 -35.33 -3.52 -5.37
C TYR A 360 -34.73 -4.10 -4.09
N SER A 361 -34.28 -3.19 -3.21
CA SER A 361 -33.66 -3.51 -1.93
C SER A 361 -34.58 -4.30 -0.98
N ASP A 362 -33.98 -5.20 -0.18
CA ASP A 362 -34.70 -5.96 0.85
C ASP A 362 -34.50 -5.34 2.25
N ASN A 363 -35.56 -4.74 2.77
CA ASN A 363 -35.53 -4.07 4.06
C ASN A 363 -35.32 -5.03 5.25
N THR A 364 -35.56 -6.33 5.08
CA THR A 364 -35.46 -7.31 6.17
C THR A 364 -34.01 -7.58 6.61
N LEU A 365 -33.04 -7.29 5.75
CA LEU A 365 -31.61 -7.50 6.02
C LEU A 365 -30.95 -6.30 6.74
N ARG A 366 -31.59 -5.12 6.72
CA ARG A 366 -31.00 -3.86 7.20
C ARG A 366 -30.52 -3.89 8.65
N SER A 367 -31.16 -4.66 9.53
CA SER A 367 -30.76 -4.79 10.93
C SER A 367 -29.53 -5.67 11.15
N LEU A 368 -29.07 -6.40 10.13
CA LEU A 368 -27.90 -7.26 10.23
C LEU A 368 -26.59 -6.47 10.09
N VAL A 369 -26.62 -5.33 9.39
CA VAL A 369 -25.42 -4.49 9.18
C VAL A 369 -24.86 -4.02 10.51
N GLY A 370 -23.60 -4.32 10.77
CA GLY A 370 -22.93 -3.91 12.01
C GLY A 370 -23.42 -4.65 13.26
N SER A 371 -24.16 -5.76 13.10
CA SER A 371 -24.73 -6.54 14.21
C SER A 371 -23.65 -7.11 15.14
N ALA A 372 -24.03 -7.40 16.39
CA ALA A 372 -23.13 -7.99 17.37
C ALA A 372 -22.64 -9.39 16.92
N GLU A 373 -23.49 -10.14 16.23
CA GLU A 373 -23.18 -11.44 15.66
C GLU A 373 -22.11 -11.34 14.57
N HIS A 374 -22.24 -10.38 13.65
CA HIS A 374 -21.23 -10.16 12.61
C HIS A 374 -19.90 -9.67 13.21
N ARG A 375 -19.96 -8.76 14.19
CA ARG A 375 -18.76 -8.29 14.92
C ARG A 375 -18.07 -9.39 15.68
N ALA A 376 -18.80 -10.37 16.21
CA ALA A 376 -18.20 -11.53 16.88
C ALA A 376 -17.32 -12.37 15.93
N VAL A 377 -17.74 -12.53 14.67
CA VAL A 377 -16.94 -13.21 13.63
C VAL A 377 -15.75 -12.36 13.21
N ALA A 378 -15.92 -11.04 13.05
CA ALA A 378 -14.78 -10.16 12.78
C ALA A 378 -13.75 -10.19 13.91
N ARG A 379 -14.19 -10.20 15.17
CA ARG A 379 -13.33 -10.37 16.34
C ARG A 379 -12.61 -11.73 16.32
N GLN A 380 -13.26 -12.80 15.89
CA GLN A 380 -12.62 -14.10 15.66
C GLN A 380 -11.54 -14.02 14.58
N ALA A 381 -11.84 -13.39 13.45
CA ALA A 381 -10.87 -13.19 12.38
C ALA A 381 -9.66 -12.39 12.85
N VAL A 382 -9.85 -11.34 13.66
CA VAL A 382 -8.74 -10.60 14.29
C VAL A 382 -7.85 -11.53 15.11
N ARG A 383 -8.42 -12.28 16.06
CA ARG A 383 -7.65 -13.20 16.92
C ARG A 383 -6.87 -14.25 16.13
N GLU A 384 -7.51 -14.85 15.12
CA GLU A 384 -6.90 -15.89 14.29
C GLU A 384 -5.85 -15.33 13.31
N SER A 385 -5.94 -14.05 12.94
CA SER A 385 -5.01 -13.38 12.01
C SER A 385 -3.70 -12.95 12.66
N MET A 386 -3.71 -12.70 13.97
CA MET A 386 -2.55 -12.20 14.69
C MET A 386 -1.43 -13.24 14.74
N VAL A 387 -0.23 -12.82 14.34
CA VAL A 387 0.96 -13.67 14.34
C VAL A 387 1.91 -13.21 15.43
N LEU A 388 2.08 -14.03 16.47
CA LEU A 388 3.13 -13.85 17.46
C LEU A 388 4.48 -14.20 16.80
N LEU A 389 5.25 -13.18 16.43
CA LEU A 389 6.53 -13.37 15.75
C LEU A 389 7.60 -13.85 16.73
N THR A 390 7.65 -13.28 17.92
CA THR A 390 8.59 -13.69 18.95
C THR A 390 8.16 -13.13 20.31
N ALA A 391 8.52 -13.81 21.39
CA ALA A 391 8.34 -13.33 22.77
C ALA A 391 9.43 -13.89 23.71
N LYS A 392 9.85 -13.10 24.69
CA LYS A 392 10.63 -13.58 25.83
C LYS A 392 9.72 -14.28 26.83
N ASN A 393 10.30 -15.07 27.73
CA ASN A 393 9.57 -15.76 28.78
C ASN A 393 8.75 -14.77 29.63
N ASP A 394 7.51 -15.14 29.96
CA ASP A 394 6.65 -14.49 30.96
C ASP A 394 6.25 -13.02 30.71
N VAL A 395 6.57 -12.43 29.56
CA VAL A 395 6.11 -11.07 29.21
C VAL A 395 4.65 -11.04 28.73
N LEU A 396 4.20 -12.14 28.13
CA LEU A 396 2.83 -12.38 27.71
C LEU A 396 2.33 -13.70 28.32
N PRO A 397 1.03 -13.83 28.63
CA PRO A 397 -0.01 -12.82 28.47
C PRO A 397 0.05 -11.70 29.53
N LEU A 398 -0.58 -10.56 29.24
CA LEU A 398 -0.79 -9.46 30.18
C LEU A 398 -1.70 -9.89 31.34
N ASN A 399 -1.48 -9.30 32.52
CA ASN A 399 -2.31 -9.52 33.69
C ASN A 399 -3.51 -8.57 33.69
N LYS A 400 -4.72 -9.13 33.79
CA LYS A 400 -5.97 -8.37 33.93
C LYS A 400 -6.09 -7.61 35.25
N ASN A 401 -5.35 -8.07 36.26
CA ASN A 401 -5.45 -7.56 37.63
C ASN A 401 -4.08 -7.10 38.13
N ASN A 402 -4.07 -5.94 38.79
CA ASN A 402 -2.92 -5.40 39.53
C ASN A 402 -1.63 -5.26 38.70
N GLN A 403 -1.75 -4.93 37.41
CA GLN A 403 -0.63 -4.54 36.56
C GLN A 403 -0.85 -3.12 36.06
N LYS A 404 0.20 -2.29 36.04
CA LYS A 404 0.16 -0.95 35.46
C LYS A 404 0.75 -1.00 34.05
N ILE A 405 -0.12 -0.84 33.07
CA ILE A 405 0.17 -1.06 31.65
C ILE A 405 0.22 0.30 30.95
N LEU A 406 1.37 0.64 30.37
CA LEU A 406 1.49 1.79 29.46
C LEU A 406 1.03 1.36 28.07
N VAL A 407 0.09 2.07 27.47
CA VAL A 407 -0.26 1.94 26.06
C VAL A 407 0.26 3.16 25.32
N ALA A 408 1.13 2.96 24.34
CA ALA A 408 1.81 4.03 23.61
C ALA A 408 1.77 3.85 22.09
N GLY A 409 2.22 4.88 21.37
CA GLY A 409 2.24 4.93 19.91
C GLY A 409 1.09 5.76 19.35
N SER A 410 1.35 6.52 18.29
CA SER A 410 0.41 7.50 17.72
C SER A 410 -0.85 6.88 17.13
N ILE A 411 -0.83 5.57 16.86
CA ILE A 411 -1.97 4.83 16.27
C ILE A 411 -2.68 3.89 17.24
N ALA A 412 -2.31 3.88 18.52
CA ALA A 412 -2.93 2.99 19.51
C ALA A 412 -4.42 3.32 19.76
N ALA A 413 -4.82 4.58 19.62
CA ALA A 413 -6.21 5.04 19.74
C ALA A 413 -6.86 5.35 18.38
N ASP A 414 -6.27 4.89 17.27
CA ASP A 414 -6.70 5.24 15.92
C ASP A 414 -7.42 4.06 15.23
N LEU A 415 -8.74 4.15 15.15
CA LEU A 415 -9.56 3.14 14.47
C LEU A 415 -9.29 3.09 12.96
N GLY A 416 -9.04 4.24 12.34
CA GLY A 416 -8.80 4.36 10.92
C GLY A 416 -7.47 3.74 10.49
N ALA A 417 -6.40 3.99 11.25
CA ALA A 417 -5.10 3.38 11.03
C ALA A 417 -5.16 1.84 11.08
N GLN A 418 -5.85 1.27 12.07
CA GLN A 418 -6.01 -0.19 12.17
C GLN A 418 -6.93 -0.78 11.08
N CYS A 419 -7.79 0.02 10.45
CA CYS A 419 -8.61 -0.44 9.32
C CYS A 419 -7.84 -0.38 7.99
N GLY A 420 -6.95 0.61 7.82
CA GLY A 420 -6.15 0.78 6.60
C GLY A 420 -6.95 1.35 5.42
N GLY A 421 -6.42 1.14 4.21
CA GLY A 421 -7.09 1.57 2.98
C GLY A 421 -8.43 0.89 2.76
N TRP A 422 -9.20 1.38 1.78
CA TRP A 422 -10.54 0.88 1.47
C TRP A 422 -11.51 0.89 2.67
N SER A 423 -11.36 1.84 3.59
CA SER A 423 -12.19 1.95 4.79
C SER A 423 -12.87 3.31 4.86
N ILE A 424 -14.17 3.36 4.57
CA ILE A 424 -15.03 4.56 4.37
C ILE A 424 -14.60 5.43 3.18
N TYR A 425 -13.31 5.68 3.03
CA TYR A 425 -12.66 6.40 1.95
C TYR A 425 -11.72 5.48 1.19
N TRP A 426 -11.42 5.82 -0.06
CA TRP A 426 -10.51 5.04 -0.91
C TRP A 426 -9.14 4.78 -0.25
N GLN A 427 -8.43 5.85 0.12
CA GLN A 427 -7.14 5.75 0.81
C GLN A 427 -7.29 5.37 2.29
N GLY A 428 -8.51 5.28 2.82
CA GLY A 428 -8.76 5.31 4.25
C GLY A 428 -8.56 6.71 4.84
N SER A 429 -8.60 6.81 6.16
CA SER A 429 -8.30 8.03 6.91
C SER A 429 -8.01 7.69 8.36
N ASN A 430 -7.23 8.51 9.05
CA ASN A 430 -6.95 8.39 10.48
C ASN A 430 -8.15 8.82 11.35
N GLY A 431 -8.16 8.36 12.61
CA GLY A 431 -9.17 8.69 13.62
C GLY A 431 -10.40 7.77 13.60
N ASN A 432 -11.48 8.23 14.21
CA ASN A 432 -12.72 7.45 14.34
C ASN A 432 -13.61 7.61 13.09
N ILE A 433 -13.25 6.89 12.02
CA ILE A 433 -13.93 6.97 10.72
C ILE A 433 -15.28 6.23 10.66
N THR A 434 -15.49 5.23 11.54
CA THR A 434 -16.71 4.41 11.61
C THR A 434 -16.94 3.91 13.05
N THR A 435 -17.89 3.01 13.27
CA THR A 435 -18.12 2.37 14.57
C THR A 435 -17.25 1.13 14.74
N GLY A 436 -16.46 1.08 15.80
CA GLY A 436 -15.61 -0.05 16.14
C GLY A 436 -14.92 0.17 17.47
N THR A 437 -13.99 -0.72 17.80
CA THR A 437 -13.11 -0.63 18.98
C THR A 437 -11.68 -0.50 18.50
N ASN A 438 -10.98 0.56 18.89
CA ASN A 438 -9.54 0.68 18.64
C ASN A 438 -8.70 -0.15 19.64
N VAL A 439 -7.40 -0.32 19.39
CA VAL A 439 -6.50 -1.14 20.24
C VAL A 439 -6.54 -0.70 21.72
N LEU A 440 -6.40 0.61 21.99
CA LEU A 440 -6.45 1.16 23.35
C LEU A 440 -7.78 0.83 24.05
N GLN A 441 -8.90 1.04 23.37
CA GLN A 441 -10.22 0.74 23.91
C GLN A 441 -10.40 -0.76 24.19
N GLY A 442 -9.87 -1.64 23.32
CA GLY A 442 -9.87 -3.08 23.54
C GLY A 442 -9.13 -3.43 24.82
N ILE A 443 -7.92 -2.90 25.01
CA ILE A 443 -7.10 -3.14 26.21
C ILE A 443 -7.82 -2.63 27.47
N GLN A 444 -8.39 -1.43 27.42
CA GLN A 444 -9.15 -0.83 28.53
C GLN A 444 -10.37 -1.66 28.94
N LYS A 445 -11.05 -2.30 27.99
CA LYS A 445 -12.23 -3.13 28.27
C LYS A 445 -11.87 -4.46 28.95
N LEU A 446 -10.71 -5.04 28.62
CA LEU A 446 -10.29 -6.34 29.15
C LEU A 446 -9.51 -6.23 30.46
N ALA A 447 -8.93 -5.07 30.76
CA ALA A 447 -8.35 -4.79 32.06
C ALA A 447 -9.45 -4.76 33.15
N GLU A 448 -9.26 -5.55 34.21
CA GLU A 448 -10.19 -5.61 35.35
C GLU A 448 -9.75 -4.60 36.43
N THR A 449 -8.70 -4.92 37.20
CA THR A 449 -8.11 -4.00 38.19
C THR A 449 -6.76 -3.42 37.76
N SER A 450 -6.24 -3.83 36.60
CA SER A 450 -5.04 -3.25 36.02
C SER A 450 -5.26 -1.79 35.62
N GLU A 451 -4.25 -0.95 35.85
CA GLU A 451 -4.27 0.47 35.51
C GLU A 451 -3.74 0.66 34.09
N ILE A 452 -4.52 1.31 33.22
CA ILE A 452 -4.10 1.65 31.86
C ILE A 452 -3.67 3.11 31.81
N VAL A 453 -2.39 3.34 31.53
CA VAL A 453 -1.83 4.66 31.25
C VAL A 453 -1.69 4.80 29.75
N TYR A 454 -2.32 5.80 29.13
CA TYR A 454 -2.18 6.06 27.70
C TYR A 454 -1.28 7.26 27.45
N SER A 455 -0.31 7.11 26.55
CA SER A 455 0.56 8.20 26.11
C SER A 455 1.15 7.93 24.72
N GLU A 456 0.75 8.70 23.72
CA GLU A 456 1.24 8.55 22.33
C GLU A 456 2.77 8.61 22.26
N SER A 457 3.38 9.56 22.97
CA SER A 457 4.83 9.81 23.02
C SER A 457 5.59 8.97 24.05
N GLY A 458 4.89 8.09 24.77
CA GLY A 458 5.48 7.27 25.83
C GLY A 458 5.94 8.08 27.06
N ASP A 459 5.37 9.26 27.27
CA ASP A 459 5.59 10.07 28.47
C ASP A 459 4.60 9.69 29.57
N TYR A 460 5.09 9.37 30.77
CA TYR A 460 4.28 8.90 31.89
C TYR A 460 4.93 9.27 33.22
N GLU A 461 4.15 9.21 34.30
CA GLU A 461 4.60 9.42 35.68
C GLU A 461 4.47 8.14 36.53
N GLY A 462 5.44 7.96 37.43
CA GLY A 462 5.50 6.80 38.33
C GLY A 462 5.97 5.51 37.65
N ASP A 463 5.81 4.40 38.36
CA ASP A 463 6.24 3.08 37.89
C ASP A 463 5.27 2.52 36.83
N ILE A 464 5.79 1.70 35.91
CA ILE A 464 5.05 0.98 34.86
C ILE A 464 5.59 -0.46 34.85
N ASP A 465 4.71 -1.45 34.82
CA ASP A 465 5.10 -2.86 34.84
C ASP A 465 5.42 -3.39 33.44
N VAL A 466 4.70 -2.91 32.42
CA VAL A 466 4.84 -3.32 31.02
C VAL A 466 4.27 -2.24 30.10
N ALA A 467 4.82 -2.14 28.89
CA ALA A 467 4.31 -1.26 27.84
C ALA A 467 3.82 -2.07 26.64
N VAL A 468 2.64 -1.71 26.12
CA VAL A 468 2.14 -2.11 24.80
C VAL A 468 2.32 -0.92 23.87
N VAL A 469 3.20 -1.05 22.87
CA VAL A 469 3.53 0.03 21.94
C VAL A 469 2.99 -0.34 20.55
N VAL A 470 2.02 0.43 20.07
CA VAL A 470 1.36 0.18 18.78
C VAL A 470 2.06 1.01 17.70
N VAL A 471 2.68 0.32 16.75
CA VAL A 471 3.59 0.91 15.74
C VAL A 471 3.28 0.39 14.35
N GLY A 472 3.83 1.02 13.31
CA GLY A 472 3.75 0.51 11.94
C GLY A 472 3.39 1.57 10.90
N GLU A 473 2.52 1.22 9.95
CA GLU A 473 2.12 2.12 8.87
C GLU A 473 1.01 3.07 9.35
N LYS A 474 1.40 4.30 9.70
CA LYS A 474 0.53 5.25 10.41
C LYS A 474 -0.62 5.79 9.56
N THR A 475 -0.34 6.04 8.29
CA THR A 475 -1.31 6.60 7.34
C THR A 475 -1.86 5.47 6.49
N PRO A 476 -3.19 5.24 6.50
CA PRO A 476 -3.84 4.36 5.54
C PRO A 476 -3.48 4.68 4.09
N TYR A 477 -3.39 3.65 3.24
CA TYR A 477 -3.09 3.77 1.82
C TYR A 477 -3.83 2.71 1.00
N ALA A 478 -4.03 2.99 -0.29
CA ALA A 478 -4.51 2.04 -1.29
C ALA A 478 -3.81 2.27 -2.62
N GLU A 479 -3.61 1.18 -3.38
CA GLU A 479 -3.02 1.22 -4.72
C GLU A 479 -1.62 1.86 -4.73
N GLY A 480 -1.22 2.47 -5.85
CA GLY A 480 0.11 3.09 -6.00
C GLY A 480 0.45 4.18 -4.98
N ALA A 481 -0.50 4.72 -4.21
CA ALA A 481 -0.18 5.63 -3.09
C ALA A 481 0.53 4.91 -1.93
N GLY A 482 0.40 3.58 -1.86
CA GLY A 482 1.12 2.72 -0.92
C GLY A 482 2.46 2.20 -1.46
N ASP A 483 2.76 2.42 -2.74
CA ASP A 483 4.05 2.02 -3.30
C ASP A 483 5.16 2.84 -2.64
N ARG A 484 6.24 2.16 -2.24
CA ARG A 484 7.40 2.86 -1.68
C ARG A 484 8.68 2.05 -1.86
N SER A 485 9.78 2.78 -1.99
CA SER A 485 11.11 2.20 -2.17
C SER A 485 11.67 1.57 -0.89
N SER A 486 11.35 2.15 0.27
CA SER A 486 11.81 1.71 1.59
C SER A 486 10.66 1.15 2.43
N LEU A 487 10.90 0.03 3.09
CA LEU A 487 9.97 -0.62 4.02
C LEU A 487 10.45 -0.53 5.47
N ASN A 488 11.43 0.34 5.77
CA ASN A 488 11.87 0.58 7.13
C ASN A 488 10.70 1.02 8.01
N LEU A 489 10.61 0.44 9.21
CA LEU A 489 9.73 0.97 10.24
C LEU A 489 10.11 2.43 10.53
N ASP A 490 9.10 3.27 10.73
CA ASP A 490 9.29 4.69 11.02
C ASP A 490 10.24 4.88 12.21
N ARG A 491 11.24 5.77 12.04
CA ARG A 491 12.27 6.06 13.04
C ARG A 491 11.66 6.52 14.36
N THR A 492 10.57 7.26 14.33
CA THR A 492 9.88 7.74 15.55
C THR A 492 9.27 6.58 16.34
N ASP A 493 8.80 5.52 15.68
CA ASP A 493 8.31 4.31 16.33
C ASP A 493 9.47 3.52 16.96
N VAL A 494 10.58 3.38 16.24
CA VAL A 494 11.81 2.76 16.77
C VAL A 494 12.33 3.53 18.00
N ASN A 495 12.37 4.85 17.92
CA ASN A 495 12.83 5.70 19.02
C ASN A 495 11.89 5.63 20.23
N LEU A 496 10.58 5.55 20.02
CA LEU A 496 9.60 5.36 21.08
C LEU A 496 9.82 4.04 21.82
N ILE A 497 10.00 2.94 21.08
CA ILE A 497 10.29 1.62 21.66
C ILE A 497 11.60 1.67 22.47
N LYS A 498 12.68 2.22 21.91
CA LYS A 498 13.97 2.39 22.59
C LYS A 498 13.84 3.21 23.87
N LYS A 499 13.21 4.39 23.79
CA LYS A 499 12.97 5.31 24.91
C LYS A 499 12.25 4.63 26.08
N ILE A 500 11.28 3.77 25.81
CA ILE A 500 10.55 3.04 26.85
C ILE A 500 11.41 1.90 27.40
N LYS A 501 12.04 1.11 26.52
CA LYS A 501 12.83 -0.06 26.92
C LYS A 501 14.06 0.31 27.75
N GLU A 502 14.74 1.39 27.41
CA GLU A 502 15.94 1.88 28.11
C GLU A 502 15.66 2.36 29.54
N LYS A 503 14.39 2.51 29.92
CA LYS A 503 13.97 2.72 31.31
C LYS A 503 13.75 1.42 32.09
N GLY A 504 14.04 0.28 31.48
CA GLY A 504 13.87 -1.06 32.06
C GLY A 504 12.44 -1.59 32.03
N ILE A 505 11.55 -0.99 31.23
CA ILE A 505 10.18 -1.46 31.08
C ILE A 505 10.11 -2.53 30.00
N PRO A 506 9.50 -3.70 30.26
CA PRO A 506 9.21 -4.67 29.22
C PRO A 506 8.28 -4.11 28.13
N VAL A 507 8.62 -4.31 26.85
CA VAL A 507 7.89 -3.76 25.70
C VAL A 507 7.27 -4.87 24.86
N ILE A 508 5.96 -4.80 24.65
CA ILE A 508 5.21 -5.60 23.67
C ILE A 508 4.90 -4.69 22.48
N ALA A 509 5.56 -4.94 21.35
CA ALA A 509 5.32 -4.22 20.10
C ALA A 509 4.16 -4.87 19.33
N VAL A 510 3.11 -4.09 19.06
CA VAL A 510 1.97 -4.50 18.20
C VAL A 510 2.10 -3.77 16.87
N LEU A 511 2.40 -4.50 15.80
CA LEU A 511 2.59 -3.96 14.46
C LEU A 511 1.27 -3.92 13.70
N ILE A 512 0.84 -2.71 13.33
CA ILE A 512 -0.24 -2.46 12.37
C ILE A 512 0.39 -2.14 11.02
N SER A 513 0.24 -3.03 10.05
CA SER A 513 0.81 -2.84 8.71
C SER A 513 0.08 -3.67 7.65
N GLY A 514 0.08 -3.18 6.41
CA GLY A 514 -0.43 -3.90 5.25
C GLY A 514 0.55 -4.92 4.66
N ARG A 515 1.75 -5.05 5.24
CA ARG A 515 2.86 -5.84 4.72
C ARG A 515 3.96 -6.04 5.77
N PRO A 516 4.89 -7.00 5.55
CA PRO A 516 6.14 -7.05 6.30
C PRO A 516 6.92 -5.73 6.19
N LEU A 517 7.50 -5.27 7.32
CA LEU A 517 8.36 -4.08 7.41
C LEU A 517 9.79 -4.50 7.79
N ILE A 518 10.78 -3.65 7.56
CA ILE A 518 12.12 -3.84 8.14
C ILE A 518 12.09 -3.38 9.59
N ILE A 519 12.13 -4.36 10.49
CA ILE A 519 11.96 -4.16 11.95
C ILE A 519 13.23 -4.49 12.75
N GLY A 520 14.35 -4.77 12.08
CA GLY A 520 15.57 -5.28 12.70
C GLY A 520 16.08 -4.41 13.86
N GLU A 521 15.96 -3.10 13.75
CA GLU A 521 16.47 -2.16 14.75
C GLU A 521 15.69 -2.16 16.08
N MET A 522 14.40 -2.50 16.05
CA MET A 522 13.58 -2.57 17.26
C MET A 522 13.66 -3.92 17.98
N LEU A 523 14.26 -4.96 17.38
CA LEU A 523 14.18 -6.34 17.90
C LEU A 523 14.72 -6.47 19.33
N PRO A 524 15.94 -5.99 19.68
CA PRO A 524 16.44 -6.15 21.06
C PRO A 524 15.72 -5.29 22.07
N TYR A 525 14.92 -4.32 21.60
CA TYR A 525 14.18 -3.40 22.43
C TYR A 525 12.71 -3.81 22.63
N SER A 526 12.28 -4.91 22.00
CA SER A 526 10.93 -5.45 22.11
C SER A 526 11.00 -6.84 22.75
N ASP A 527 10.34 -7.03 23.89
CA ASP A 527 10.28 -8.32 24.57
C ASP A 527 9.22 -9.26 23.95
N ALA A 528 8.24 -8.70 23.26
CA ALA A 528 7.38 -9.45 22.35
C ALA A 528 7.04 -8.63 21.12
N ILE A 529 6.83 -9.31 19.99
CA ILE A 529 6.46 -8.69 18.72
C ILE A 529 5.30 -9.47 18.12
N ILE A 530 4.19 -8.77 17.86
CA ILE A 530 2.98 -9.33 17.26
C ILE A 530 2.63 -8.55 16.00
N ALA A 531 2.48 -9.24 14.88
CA ALA A 531 1.88 -8.68 13.68
C ALA A 531 0.35 -8.75 13.79
N ALA A 532 -0.30 -7.59 13.91
CA ALA A 532 -1.75 -7.45 13.91
C ALA A 532 -2.33 -7.09 12.52
N TRP A 533 -1.46 -6.81 11.56
CA TRP A 533 -1.81 -6.46 10.18
C TRP A 533 -2.72 -5.22 10.12
N LEU A 534 -3.77 -5.25 9.31
CA LEU A 534 -4.86 -4.28 9.32
C LEU A 534 -6.12 -4.98 9.83
N PRO A 535 -6.36 -5.01 11.16
CA PRO A 535 -7.37 -5.87 11.81
C PRO A 535 -8.83 -5.45 11.59
N GLY A 536 -9.12 -4.27 11.05
CA GLY A 536 -10.50 -3.81 10.86
C GLY A 536 -11.12 -3.25 12.15
N THR A 537 -12.44 -3.39 12.35
CA THR A 537 -13.17 -2.65 13.41
C THR A 537 -13.09 -3.25 14.80
N GLU A 538 -12.61 -4.49 14.96
CA GLU A 538 -12.76 -5.25 16.21
C GLU A 538 -11.45 -5.36 17.00
N GLY A 539 -10.91 -4.24 17.47
CA GLY A 539 -9.70 -4.19 18.30
C GLY A 539 -9.80 -4.95 19.64
N ASP A 540 -11.01 -5.33 20.05
CA ASP A 540 -11.26 -6.26 21.14
C ASP A 540 -10.58 -7.63 20.92
N GLY A 541 -10.40 -8.06 19.67
CA GLY A 541 -9.68 -9.29 19.31
C GLY A 541 -8.19 -9.20 19.59
N ILE A 542 -7.58 -8.02 19.41
CA ILE A 542 -6.17 -7.78 19.78
C ILE A 542 -5.99 -7.94 21.27
N ALA A 543 -6.86 -7.31 22.06
CA ALA A 543 -6.80 -7.38 23.50
C ALA A 543 -6.97 -8.83 24.01
N GLU A 544 -7.85 -9.64 23.43
CA GLU A 544 -8.01 -11.04 23.84
C GLU A 544 -6.73 -11.87 23.68
N VAL A 545 -5.96 -11.62 22.63
CA VAL A 545 -4.65 -12.26 22.45
C VAL A 545 -3.66 -11.72 23.49
N LEU A 546 -3.57 -10.40 23.67
CA LEU A 546 -2.63 -9.79 24.61
C LEU A 546 -2.86 -10.24 26.06
N PHE A 547 -4.11 -10.38 26.51
CA PHE A 547 -4.47 -10.84 27.85
C PHE A 547 -4.60 -12.38 27.97
N GLY A 548 -4.34 -13.13 26.90
CA GLY A 548 -4.38 -14.59 26.92
C GLY A 548 -5.77 -15.21 27.02
N ASP A 549 -6.84 -14.43 26.78
CA ASP A 549 -8.19 -14.96 26.58
C ASP A 549 -8.28 -15.79 25.29
N TYR A 550 -7.33 -15.59 24.37
CA TYR A 550 -7.12 -16.42 23.20
C TYR A 550 -5.64 -16.71 23.00
N THR A 551 -5.30 -17.98 22.80
CA THR A 551 -3.95 -18.41 22.44
C THR A 551 -3.69 -18.10 20.97
N PRO A 552 -2.58 -17.43 20.60
CA PRO A 552 -2.28 -17.09 19.22
C PRO A 552 -2.32 -18.34 18.32
N THR A 553 -2.90 -18.21 17.13
CA THR A 553 -2.95 -19.30 16.14
C THR A 553 -2.41 -18.91 14.78
N GLY A 554 -2.29 -17.61 14.51
CA GLY A 554 -1.91 -17.10 13.20
C GLY A 554 -0.50 -17.52 12.78
N LYS A 555 -0.33 -17.69 11.47
CA LYS A 555 0.95 -18.03 10.84
C LYS A 555 1.18 -17.16 9.63
N LEU A 556 2.41 -16.66 9.46
CA LEU A 556 2.79 -15.78 8.37
C LEU A 556 2.36 -16.32 7.00
N SER A 557 1.60 -15.50 6.27
CA SER A 557 1.24 -15.69 4.86
C SER A 557 2.26 -15.07 3.89
N HIS A 558 3.24 -14.34 4.42
CA HIS A 558 4.36 -13.73 3.71
C HIS A 558 5.66 -13.97 4.48
N SER A 559 6.76 -14.10 3.77
CA SER A 559 8.11 -14.10 4.33
C SER A 559 8.43 -12.74 4.93
N TRP A 560 9.14 -12.69 6.06
CA TRP A 560 9.51 -11.42 6.69
C TRP A 560 10.99 -11.08 6.41
N PRO A 561 11.31 -10.01 5.67
CA PRO A 561 12.69 -9.67 5.33
C PRO A 561 13.53 -9.22 6.54
N LYS A 562 14.82 -9.53 6.51
CA LYS A 562 15.83 -9.08 7.49
C LYS A 562 16.20 -7.61 7.32
N ASN A 563 16.25 -7.15 6.08
CA ASN A 563 16.66 -5.81 5.66
C ASN A 563 16.17 -5.53 4.23
N MET A 564 16.39 -4.30 3.75
CA MET A 564 15.96 -3.87 2.42
C MET A 564 16.61 -4.62 1.26
N ASP A 565 17.82 -5.17 1.44
CA ASP A 565 18.54 -5.89 0.38
C ASP A 565 17.88 -7.23 0.04
N GLN A 566 17.06 -7.77 0.95
CA GLN A 566 16.27 -8.97 0.69
C GLN A 566 14.99 -8.70 -0.07
N VAL A 567 14.55 -7.45 -0.25
CA VAL A 567 13.25 -7.16 -0.85
C VAL A 567 13.37 -7.11 -2.39
N PRO A 568 12.67 -7.97 -3.14
CA PRO A 568 11.66 -8.94 -2.68
C PRO A 568 12.24 -10.28 -2.22
N ILE A 569 11.65 -10.87 -1.16
CA ILE A 569 11.97 -12.23 -0.68
C ILE A 569 10.71 -13.06 -0.61
N ASN A 570 10.75 -14.28 -1.14
CA ASN A 570 9.59 -15.15 -1.16
C ASN A 570 9.94 -16.60 -0.86
N TYR A 571 8.96 -17.34 -0.31
CA TYR A 571 9.05 -18.77 -0.15
C TYR A 571 9.30 -19.46 -1.50
N GLY A 572 10.29 -20.34 -1.53
CA GLY A 572 10.74 -21.06 -2.71
C GLY A 572 11.92 -20.43 -3.45
N ASP A 573 12.36 -19.22 -3.06
CA ASP A 573 13.54 -18.60 -3.67
C ASP A 573 14.82 -19.40 -3.36
N ASN A 574 15.79 -19.41 -4.30
CA ASN A 574 17.04 -20.16 -4.12
C ASN A 574 17.86 -19.70 -2.91
N SER A 575 17.80 -18.41 -2.59
CA SER A 575 18.51 -17.78 -1.47
C SER A 575 17.52 -17.35 -0.39
N TYR A 576 16.75 -18.31 0.13
CA TYR A 576 15.72 -18.05 1.14
C TYR A 576 16.30 -18.06 2.56
N SER A 577 16.48 -16.88 3.15
CA SER A 577 16.92 -16.71 4.55
C SER A 577 16.27 -15.48 5.19
N PRO A 578 14.93 -15.46 5.33
CA PRO A 578 14.20 -14.33 5.92
C PRO A 578 14.49 -14.19 7.42
N LEU A 579 14.02 -13.09 8.02
CA LEU A 579 14.03 -12.89 9.47
C LEU A 579 13.03 -13.83 10.15
N PHE A 580 11.83 -13.92 9.59
CA PHE A 580 10.81 -14.90 9.96
C PHE A 580 10.34 -15.61 8.69
N GLU A 581 10.36 -16.93 8.72
CA GLU A 581 9.99 -17.76 7.57
C GLU A 581 8.49 -17.73 7.29
N TYR A 582 8.10 -18.04 6.07
CA TYR A 582 6.73 -18.35 5.72
C TYR A 582 6.17 -19.43 6.65
N LYS A 583 4.91 -19.31 7.07
CA LYS A 583 4.24 -20.12 8.11
C LYS A 583 4.80 -19.97 9.53
N HIS A 584 5.76 -19.07 9.78
CA HIS A 584 6.20 -18.74 11.14
C HIS A 584 5.07 -18.13 11.96
N GLY A 585 5.06 -18.39 13.26
CA GLY A 585 4.06 -17.88 14.20
C GLY A 585 3.97 -18.77 15.43
N TRP A 586 4.31 -18.23 16.59
CA TRP A 586 4.25 -18.99 17.84
C TRP A 586 2.80 -19.19 18.25
N GLN A 587 2.43 -20.44 18.52
CA GLN A 587 1.06 -20.82 18.90
C GLN A 587 0.91 -21.08 20.40
N TYR A 588 1.75 -20.42 21.19
CA TYR A 588 1.83 -20.49 22.64
C TYR A 588 2.51 -19.23 23.17
N PHE A 589 2.32 -18.93 24.45
CA PHE A 589 3.11 -17.92 25.15
C PHE A 589 4.27 -18.63 25.88
N PRO A 590 5.53 -18.20 25.67
CA PRO A 590 6.68 -18.80 26.35
C PRO A 590 6.66 -18.49 27.86
N THR A 591 7.16 -19.43 28.67
CA THR A 591 7.24 -19.25 30.13
C THR A 591 8.51 -19.89 30.69
N SER A 592 9.13 -19.21 31.66
CA SER A 592 10.32 -19.71 32.36
C SER A 592 10.05 -21.00 33.12
N ASP A 593 8.81 -21.24 33.57
CA ASP A 593 8.40 -22.47 34.26
C ASP A 593 8.61 -23.75 33.42
N SER A 594 8.61 -23.60 32.10
CA SER A 594 8.78 -24.70 31.13
C SER A 594 10.09 -24.59 30.33
N SER A 595 10.89 -23.56 30.59
CA SER A 595 12.19 -23.38 29.96
C SER A 595 13.16 -24.45 30.46
N GLU A 596 13.98 -24.96 29.54
CA GLU A 596 15.13 -25.84 29.87
C GLU A 596 16.47 -25.16 29.52
N SER A 597 16.43 -23.97 28.90
CA SER A 597 17.61 -23.28 28.39
C SER A 597 17.33 -21.83 28.03
N VAL A 598 18.35 -20.98 28.12
CA VAL A 598 18.30 -19.62 27.60
C VAL A 598 18.65 -19.63 26.11
N LEU A 599 17.89 -18.90 25.29
CA LEU A 599 18.06 -18.84 23.84
C LEU A 599 18.49 -17.43 23.38
N PRO A 600 19.28 -17.30 22.30
CA PRO A 600 19.45 -16.00 21.64
C PRO A 600 18.10 -15.55 21.08
N PHE A 601 17.70 -14.33 21.42
CA PHE A 601 16.38 -13.78 21.08
C PHE A 601 16.44 -12.81 19.90
N SER A 602 17.40 -11.89 19.91
CA SER A 602 17.68 -10.99 18.78
C SER A 602 19.02 -10.28 18.97
N ALA A 603 19.56 -9.69 17.91
CA ALA A 603 20.77 -8.89 18.01
C ALA A 603 20.78 -7.69 17.06
N VAL A 604 21.33 -6.56 17.52
CA VAL A 604 21.51 -5.32 16.72
C VAL A 604 22.83 -4.65 17.04
N THR A 605 23.45 -4.01 16.05
CA THR A 605 24.59 -3.10 16.31
C THR A 605 24.11 -1.77 16.90
N SER A 606 24.98 -1.08 17.63
CA SER A 606 24.79 0.36 17.88
C SER A 606 24.94 1.17 16.59
N ASN A 607 24.35 2.36 16.56
CA ASN A 607 24.36 3.23 15.38
C ASN A 607 25.76 3.72 14.99
N ASP A 608 26.67 3.80 15.95
CA ASP A 608 28.08 4.14 15.76
C ASP A 608 28.97 2.93 15.42
N GLY A 609 28.39 1.72 15.39
CA GLY A 609 29.08 0.47 15.10
C GLY A 609 30.05 0.00 16.17
N ASN A 610 30.05 0.60 17.36
CA ASN A 610 31.00 0.29 18.43
C ASN A 610 30.55 -0.84 19.36
N SER A 611 29.30 -1.27 19.27
CA SER A 611 28.76 -2.32 20.13
C SER A 611 27.65 -3.12 19.45
N ILE A 612 27.32 -4.27 20.04
CA ILE A 612 26.17 -5.11 19.68
C ILE A 612 25.35 -5.36 20.94
N LEU A 613 24.05 -5.16 20.85
CA LEU A 613 23.09 -5.63 21.85
C LEU A 613 22.60 -7.01 21.42
N LEU A 614 22.89 -8.03 22.23
CA LEU A 614 22.38 -9.39 22.07
C LEU A 614 21.34 -9.63 23.17
N ALA A 615 20.07 -9.62 22.80
CA ALA A 615 18.96 -9.96 23.69
C ALA A 615 18.80 -11.48 23.79
N LEU A 616 18.48 -11.97 24.98
CA LEU A 616 18.24 -13.37 25.29
C LEU A 616 16.77 -13.60 25.70
N SER A 617 16.34 -14.86 25.71
CA SER A 617 14.95 -15.24 26.05
C SER A 617 14.59 -15.05 27.53
N ASP A 618 15.58 -14.86 28.41
CA ASP A 618 15.41 -14.77 29.86
C ASP A 618 16.49 -13.88 30.53
N TYR A 619 16.30 -13.50 31.78
CA TYR A 619 17.19 -12.62 32.55
C TYR A 619 18.48 -13.33 32.95
N ILE A 620 19.61 -12.67 32.72
CA ILE A 620 20.92 -13.18 33.07
C ILE A 620 21.16 -12.97 34.58
N THR A 621 21.29 -14.07 35.31
CA THR A 621 21.63 -14.06 36.75
C THR A 621 23.11 -14.23 37.00
N THR A 622 23.86 -14.80 36.06
CA THR A 622 25.32 -14.95 36.16
C THR A 622 25.96 -14.82 34.77
N LEU A 623 27.02 -14.02 34.70
CA LEU A 623 27.85 -13.84 33.51
C LEU A 623 29.31 -14.10 33.88
N ASN A 624 29.87 -15.21 33.38
CA ASN A 624 31.27 -15.60 33.55
C ASN A 624 31.82 -16.15 32.24
N TYR A 625 32.34 -15.29 31.37
CA TYR A 625 32.74 -15.65 30.01
C TYR A 625 34.25 -15.52 29.81
N GLU A 626 34.79 -16.31 28.89
CA GLU A 626 36.10 -16.08 28.30
C GLU A 626 35.94 -15.37 26.94
N SER A 627 36.88 -14.52 26.54
CA SER A 627 36.77 -13.78 25.27
C SER A 627 36.63 -14.70 24.05
N SER A 628 37.13 -15.94 24.15
CA SER A 628 37.00 -16.97 23.11
C SER A 628 35.61 -17.61 23.02
N ASP A 629 34.74 -17.39 24.00
CA ASP A 629 33.39 -17.97 24.01
C ASP A 629 32.50 -17.35 22.93
N PHE A 630 32.79 -16.11 22.53
CA PHE A 630 32.09 -15.39 21.48
C PHE A 630 32.97 -15.23 20.24
N GLU A 631 32.37 -15.44 19.07
CA GLU A 631 33.02 -15.25 17.78
C GLU A 631 32.15 -14.36 16.89
N MET A 632 32.75 -13.33 16.30
CA MET A 632 32.11 -12.46 15.32
C MET A 632 32.44 -12.92 13.91
N ILE A 633 31.45 -12.92 13.02
CA ILE A 633 31.62 -13.14 11.59
C ILE A 633 31.19 -11.86 10.90
N VAL A 634 32.11 -11.24 10.16
CA VAL A 634 31.87 -10.01 9.39
C VAL A 634 32.20 -10.30 7.94
N ASP A 635 31.23 -10.10 7.04
CA ASP A 635 31.39 -10.37 5.61
C ASP A 635 31.91 -11.79 5.32
N ASN A 636 31.28 -12.77 5.97
CA ASN A 636 31.61 -14.20 5.91
C ASN A 636 33.03 -14.55 6.40
N SER A 637 33.69 -13.65 7.14
CA SER A 637 35.03 -13.86 7.70
C SER A 637 34.98 -13.80 9.22
N SER A 638 35.50 -14.83 9.89
CA SER A 638 35.64 -14.82 11.35
C SER A 638 36.66 -13.78 11.81
N VAL A 639 36.29 -13.00 12.84
CA VAL A 639 37.10 -11.92 13.42
C VAL A 639 37.17 -12.06 14.95
N SER A 640 38.01 -12.97 15.43
CA SER A 640 38.13 -13.30 16.86
C SER A 640 38.68 -12.18 17.76
N THR A 641 39.24 -11.12 17.21
CA THR A 641 39.84 -9.99 17.98
C THR A 641 38.93 -8.77 18.09
N LEU A 642 37.72 -8.83 17.53
CA LEU A 642 36.84 -7.67 17.45
C LEU A 642 36.19 -7.33 18.79
N ILE A 643 35.91 -8.33 19.63
CA ILE A 643 35.21 -8.13 20.91
C ILE A 643 36.18 -7.60 21.97
N SER A 644 35.82 -6.49 22.63
CA SER A 644 36.59 -5.85 23.70
C SER A 644 36.09 -6.28 25.08
N SER A 645 34.77 -6.30 25.28
CA SER A 645 34.13 -6.74 26.52
C SER A 645 32.67 -7.14 26.29
N VAL A 646 32.13 -7.97 27.17
CA VAL A 646 30.73 -8.38 27.21
C VAL A 646 30.21 -8.06 28.61
N ASN A 647 29.18 -7.23 28.69
CA ASN A 647 28.55 -6.84 29.94
C ASN A 647 27.04 -7.07 29.86
N ILE A 648 26.39 -7.28 31.00
CA ILE A 648 24.92 -7.19 31.05
C ILE A 648 24.55 -5.72 30.84
N SER A 649 23.51 -5.47 30.04
CA SER A 649 23.02 -4.11 29.79
C SER A 649 22.52 -3.44 31.06
N ASP A 650 22.78 -2.13 31.20
CA ASP A 650 22.38 -1.36 32.38
C ASP A 650 20.86 -1.17 32.51
N PHE A 651 20.11 -1.37 31.42
CA PHE A 651 18.66 -1.17 31.39
C PHE A 651 17.84 -2.46 31.30
N ASP A 652 18.44 -3.60 30.92
CA ASP A 652 17.73 -4.88 30.85
C ASP A 652 18.69 -6.04 31.06
N ASN A 653 18.46 -6.81 32.13
CA ASN A 653 19.31 -7.92 32.51
C ASN A 653 19.23 -9.14 31.56
N SER A 654 18.32 -9.16 30.59
CA SER A 654 18.28 -10.16 29.52
C SER A 654 19.13 -9.79 28.30
N ILE A 655 19.79 -8.64 28.31
CA ILE A 655 20.56 -8.15 27.17
C ILE A 655 22.06 -8.12 27.52
N LEU A 656 22.87 -8.67 26.62
CA LEU A 656 24.33 -8.50 26.63
C LEU A 656 24.71 -7.33 25.74
N ASN A 657 25.47 -6.38 26.29
CA ASN A 657 26.17 -5.35 25.54
C ASN A 657 27.61 -5.82 25.23
N ILE A 658 27.86 -6.11 23.96
CA ILE A 658 29.13 -6.59 23.42
C ILE A 658 29.85 -5.41 22.79
N SER A 659 30.84 -4.86 23.50
CA SER A 659 31.66 -3.75 23.01
C SER A 659 32.73 -4.25 22.04
N LEU A 660 33.05 -3.42 21.04
CA LEU A 660 33.98 -3.77 19.97
C LEU A 660 35.26 -2.92 20.03
N ASN A 661 36.39 -3.49 19.62
CA ASN A 661 37.69 -2.82 19.50
C ASN A 661 37.81 -1.98 18.21
N GLN A 662 36.91 -2.22 17.25
CA GLN A 662 36.85 -1.52 15.98
C GLN A 662 35.38 -1.38 15.57
N SER A 663 35.02 -0.19 15.09
CA SER A 663 33.68 0.12 14.61
C SER A 663 33.33 -0.69 13.36
N LEU A 664 32.12 -1.23 13.35
CA LEU A 664 31.49 -1.82 12.17
C LEU A 664 31.05 -0.73 11.19
N LYS A 665 30.83 -1.10 9.93
CA LYS A 665 30.36 -0.22 8.84
C LYS A 665 28.96 -0.59 8.42
N GLU A 666 28.22 0.37 7.89
CA GLU A 666 26.86 0.19 7.36
C GLU A 666 26.75 -0.96 6.34
N THR A 667 27.78 -1.17 5.52
CA THR A 667 27.78 -2.22 4.48
C THR A 667 28.12 -3.62 5.00
N ASN A 668 28.45 -3.78 6.29
CA ASN A 668 28.86 -5.08 6.82
C ASN A 668 27.66 -6.02 7.00
N SER A 669 27.83 -7.27 6.60
CA SER A 669 27.01 -8.39 7.06
C SER A 669 27.61 -8.95 8.34
N ILE A 670 26.77 -9.18 9.35
CA ILE A 670 27.24 -9.45 10.72
C ILE A 670 26.49 -10.64 11.30
N GLU A 671 27.25 -11.59 11.82
CA GLU A 671 26.74 -12.70 12.60
C GLU A 671 27.59 -12.90 13.86
N ILE A 672 27.00 -13.52 14.87
CA ILE A 672 27.67 -13.83 16.14
C ILE A 672 27.45 -15.30 16.52
N SER A 673 28.48 -15.93 17.06
CA SER A 673 28.44 -17.30 17.59
C SER A 673 28.79 -17.29 19.08
N TYR A 674 28.22 -18.23 19.83
CA TYR A 674 28.52 -18.46 21.24
C TYR A 674 28.79 -19.94 21.48
N SER A 675 29.91 -20.26 22.14
CA SER A 675 30.37 -21.62 22.43
C SER A 675 30.68 -21.90 23.90
N GLY A 676 30.45 -20.90 24.77
CA GLY A 676 30.69 -21.00 26.21
C GLY A 676 29.55 -21.66 27.00
N ASN A 677 29.68 -21.63 28.33
CA ASN A 677 28.65 -22.09 29.28
C ASN A 677 28.47 -21.11 30.48
N GLY A 678 28.96 -19.89 30.30
CA GLY A 678 29.09 -18.86 31.32
C GLY A 678 27.93 -17.89 31.45
N VAL A 679 26.96 -17.93 30.54
CA VAL A 679 25.78 -17.07 30.54
C VAL A 679 24.60 -17.88 31.09
N ILE A 680 24.10 -17.52 32.27
CA ILE A 680 23.16 -18.32 33.06
C ILE A 680 21.95 -17.47 33.46
N SER A 681 20.75 -18.05 33.37
CA SER A 681 19.51 -17.53 33.93
C SER A 681 18.94 -18.55 34.94
N GLY A 682 18.96 -18.22 36.23
CA GLY A 682 18.54 -19.14 37.28
C GLY A 682 19.36 -20.44 37.26
N ASN A 683 18.75 -21.53 36.80
CA ASN A 683 19.42 -22.84 36.63
C ASN A 683 19.74 -23.16 35.15
N ASP A 684 19.27 -22.35 34.21
CA ASP A 684 19.39 -22.57 32.78
C ASP A 684 20.64 -21.88 32.22
N THR A 685 21.22 -22.46 31.17
CA THR A 685 22.39 -21.90 30.49
C THR A 685 22.03 -21.46 29.08
N LEU A 686 22.67 -20.41 28.56
CA LEU A 686 22.59 -20.03 27.15
C LEU A 686 23.06 -21.18 26.26
N VAL A 687 22.22 -21.56 25.31
CA VAL A 687 22.57 -22.58 24.33
C VAL A 687 23.73 -22.12 23.47
N VAL A 688 24.58 -23.05 23.10
CA VAL A 688 25.58 -22.85 22.05
C VAL A 688 24.84 -22.59 20.74
N PHE A 689 25.22 -21.51 20.05
CA PHE A 689 24.68 -21.15 18.74
C PHE A 689 25.81 -20.68 17.83
N ASN A 690 25.60 -20.84 16.52
CA ASN A 690 26.56 -20.40 15.51
C ASN A 690 25.86 -19.49 14.52
N ASN A 691 26.56 -18.47 14.05
CA ASN A 691 26.16 -17.63 12.92
C ASN A 691 24.79 -16.97 13.14
N TYR A 692 24.52 -16.54 14.37
CA TYR A 692 23.28 -15.87 14.70
C TYR A 692 23.26 -14.48 14.06
N TYR A 693 22.20 -14.17 13.33
CA TYR A 693 22.06 -12.92 12.59
C TYR A 693 22.07 -11.70 13.52
N VAL A 694 22.84 -10.67 13.15
CA VAL A 694 22.86 -9.36 13.82
C VAL A 694 22.37 -8.31 12.83
N HIS A 695 21.31 -7.57 13.17
CA HIS A 695 20.86 -6.45 12.35
C HIS A 695 21.88 -5.31 12.42
N ASN A 696 22.32 -4.84 11.25
CA ASN A 696 23.26 -3.75 11.13
C ASN A 696 22.52 -2.41 11.10
N ALA A 697 22.56 -1.67 12.20
CA ALA A 697 21.99 -0.34 12.34
C ALA A 697 23.04 0.79 12.20
N VAL A 698 24.29 0.47 11.79
CA VAL A 698 25.34 1.48 11.63
C VAL A 698 24.92 2.54 10.62
N GLY A 699 25.09 3.82 10.97
CA GLY A 699 24.71 4.95 10.11
C GLY A 699 23.20 5.21 10.04
N GLN A 700 22.37 4.31 10.55
CA GLN A 700 20.91 4.44 10.57
C GLN A 700 20.42 5.33 11.73
N GLY A 701 21.32 5.72 12.66
CA GLY A 701 20.98 6.47 13.88
C GLY A 701 20.68 7.96 13.72
N GLY A 702 20.85 8.52 12.53
CA GLY A 702 20.38 9.87 12.25
C GLY A 702 18.92 9.84 11.84
N ALA A 703 18.07 10.66 12.46
CA ALA A 703 16.74 10.91 11.91
C ALA A 703 16.90 11.39 10.46
N ILE A 704 16.24 10.69 9.54
CA ILE A 704 16.08 11.16 8.17
C ILE A 704 14.85 12.06 8.19
N PHE A 705 15.05 13.36 8.00
CA PHE A 705 13.95 14.30 7.99
C PHE A 705 13.40 14.44 6.59
N ASP A 706 12.17 13.99 6.40
CA ASP A 706 11.41 14.29 5.19
C ASP A 706 11.17 15.80 5.11
N ILE A 707 11.58 16.41 4.00
CA ILE A 707 11.23 17.79 3.66
C ILE A 707 10.38 17.80 2.39
N PRO A 708 9.33 18.64 2.29
CA PRO A 708 8.99 19.79 3.15
C PRO A 708 8.60 19.40 4.58
N GLY A 709 9.12 20.12 5.58
CA GLY A 709 9.01 19.72 6.97
C GLY A 709 9.94 20.51 7.90
N LYS A 710 9.72 20.34 9.21
CA LYS A 710 10.52 20.95 10.27
C LYS A 710 11.64 19.99 10.71
N VAL A 711 12.82 20.52 10.94
CA VAL A 711 14.00 19.84 11.48
C VAL A 711 14.43 20.60 12.74
N GLU A 712 14.33 19.98 13.92
CA GLU A 712 14.81 20.63 15.15
C GLU A 712 16.34 20.75 15.11
N ALA A 713 16.89 21.87 15.61
CA ALA A 713 18.32 22.12 15.50
C ALA A 713 19.15 21.18 16.38
N GLU A 714 18.57 20.64 17.46
CA GLU A 714 19.21 19.67 18.35
C GLU A 714 19.28 18.25 17.77
N ASP A 715 18.56 17.94 16.69
CA ASP A 715 18.48 16.58 16.13
C ASP A 715 19.57 16.27 15.08
N TYR A 716 20.75 16.88 15.23
CA TYR A 716 21.89 16.62 14.33
C TYR A 716 22.44 15.19 14.50
N ILE A 717 23.00 14.65 13.42
CA ILE A 717 23.63 13.32 13.37
C ILE A 717 25.12 13.39 13.75
N GLU A 718 25.76 14.52 13.47
CA GLU A 718 27.14 14.86 13.87
C GLU A 718 27.24 16.37 14.11
N MET A 719 28.15 16.80 14.98
CA MET A 719 28.40 18.22 15.23
C MET A 719 29.84 18.51 15.64
N SER A 720 30.21 19.79 15.62
CA SER A 720 31.46 20.30 16.18
C SER A 720 31.26 21.66 16.83
N GLY A 721 31.66 21.78 18.10
CA GLY A 721 31.82 23.06 18.82
C GLY A 721 30.58 23.63 19.49
N ILE A 722 29.41 23.02 19.30
CA ILE A 722 28.13 23.52 19.80
C ILE A 722 27.68 22.81 21.09
N GLN A 723 26.67 23.37 21.77
CA GLN A 723 25.98 22.75 22.90
C GLN A 723 24.47 22.98 22.80
N THR A 724 23.66 22.16 23.47
CA THR A 724 22.21 22.37 23.58
C THR A 724 21.84 23.02 24.91
N GLU A 725 20.82 23.89 24.92
CA GLU A 725 20.25 24.50 26.13
C GLU A 725 18.72 24.55 26.06
N ALA A 726 18.05 24.83 27.18
CA ALA A 726 16.59 24.93 27.21
C ALA A 726 16.09 26.12 26.38
N CYS A 727 15.17 25.84 25.46
CA CYS A 727 14.58 26.86 24.59
C CYS A 727 13.34 27.49 25.23
N SER A 728 13.24 28.82 25.20
CA SER A 728 12.05 29.55 25.67
C SER A 728 11.09 29.98 24.54
N ASP A 729 11.23 29.43 23.33
CA ASP A 729 10.30 29.65 22.21
C ASP A 729 9.02 28.80 22.39
N ASP A 730 7.98 29.10 21.62
CA ASP A 730 6.70 28.36 21.69
C ASP A 730 6.91 26.88 21.32
N GLY A 731 6.65 25.97 22.28
CA GLY A 731 6.78 24.51 22.09
C GLY A 731 7.54 23.78 23.19
N ASN A 732 8.34 24.47 24.01
CA ASN A 732 9.21 23.92 25.08
C ASN A 732 10.07 22.72 24.61
N GLY A 733 11.34 22.97 24.29
CA GLY A 733 12.32 21.97 23.82
C GLY A 733 13.76 22.40 24.12
N LEU A 734 14.72 21.89 23.35
CA LEU A 734 16.10 22.39 23.39
C LEU A 734 16.33 23.37 22.23
N ASN A 735 17.41 24.13 22.29
CA ASN A 735 17.96 24.84 21.14
C ASN A 735 19.47 24.59 21.09
N VAL A 736 20.08 24.79 19.93
CA VAL A 736 21.54 24.79 19.81
C VAL A 736 22.08 26.18 20.09
N GLY A 737 23.10 26.26 20.94
CA GLY A 737 23.78 27.49 21.33
C GLY A 737 25.29 27.28 21.51
N TYR A 738 25.94 28.26 22.13
CA TYR A 738 27.41 28.33 22.29
C TYR A 738 28.18 28.35 20.96
N ILE A 739 27.51 28.79 19.89
CA ILE A 739 28.03 28.72 18.52
C ILE A 739 29.16 29.74 18.32
N GLU A 740 30.33 29.24 17.91
CA GLU A 740 31.47 30.01 17.42
C GLU A 740 31.62 29.94 15.88
N SER A 741 32.41 30.85 15.33
CA SER A 741 32.69 30.85 13.89
C SER A 741 33.52 29.62 13.52
N GLY A 742 32.98 28.77 12.65
CA GLY A 742 33.61 27.51 12.22
C GLY A 742 32.88 26.26 12.67
N ASP A 743 32.00 26.37 13.67
CA ASP A 743 31.18 25.29 14.19
C ASP A 743 30.16 24.79 13.18
N TRP A 744 29.73 23.54 13.32
CA TRP A 744 28.84 22.91 12.36
C TRP A 744 28.00 21.78 12.96
N MET A 745 26.96 21.41 12.22
CA MET A 745 25.99 20.36 12.53
C MET A 745 25.54 19.68 11.22
N LYS A 746 25.39 18.35 11.22
CA LYS A 746 24.96 17.54 10.08
C LYS A 746 23.59 16.91 10.32
N TYR A 747 22.82 16.71 9.25
CA TYR A 747 21.50 16.10 9.27
C TYR A 747 21.33 15.17 8.06
N ASN A 748 20.57 14.09 8.23
CA ASN A 748 20.08 13.31 7.09
C ASN A 748 18.73 13.89 6.66
N ILE A 749 18.63 14.34 5.42
CA ILE A 749 17.42 14.98 4.87
C ILE A 749 16.94 14.15 3.67
N ASN A 750 15.70 13.67 3.72
CA ASN A 750 15.05 13.12 2.54
C ASN A 750 14.22 14.21 1.88
N VAL A 751 14.62 14.61 0.67
CA VAL A 751 13.86 15.54 -0.14
C VAL A 751 12.75 14.74 -0.82
N THR A 752 11.53 14.82 -0.30
CA THR A 752 10.39 14.03 -0.80
C THR A 752 9.93 14.45 -2.19
N GLN A 753 10.29 15.66 -2.62
CA GLN A 753 9.97 16.19 -3.93
C GLN A 753 11.06 17.16 -4.41
N GLU A 754 11.56 16.98 -5.63
CA GLU A 754 12.49 17.95 -6.24
C GLU A 754 11.81 19.33 -6.41
N GLY A 755 12.50 20.41 -6.04
CA GLY A 755 11.98 21.76 -6.23
C GLY A 755 12.74 22.87 -5.51
N LEU A 756 12.16 24.08 -5.56
CA LEU A 756 12.69 25.24 -4.85
C LEU A 756 12.02 25.35 -3.48
N TYR A 757 12.83 25.25 -2.44
CA TYR A 757 12.43 25.34 -1.05
C TYR A 757 12.78 26.70 -0.47
N ASN A 758 11.90 27.25 0.36
CA ASN A 758 12.21 28.33 1.29
C ASN A 758 12.62 27.68 2.60
N LEU A 759 13.91 27.74 2.87
CA LEU A 759 14.54 27.31 4.10
C LEU A 759 14.48 28.45 5.11
N ARG A 760 13.71 28.26 6.18
CA ARG A 760 13.58 29.18 7.29
C ARG A 760 14.32 28.64 8.50
N ALA A 761 15.22 29.43 9.09
CA ALA A 761 15.85 29.14 10.36
C ALA A 761 15.29 30.06 11.46
N ARG A 762 14.95 29.49 12.62
CA ARG A 762 14.50 30.20 13.80
C ARG A 762 15.69 30.53 14.69
N ILE A 763 16.11 31.80 14.73
CA ILE A 763 17.39 32.23 15.32
C ILE A 763 17.16 33.30 16.38
N SER A 764 18.01 33.30 17.41
CA SER A 764 18.13 34.38 18.40
C SER A 764 19.60 34.74 18.64
N GLY A 765 19.93 35.99 18.98
CA GLY A 765 21.32 36.38 19.21
C GLY A 765 21.57 37.88 19.28
N TYR A 766 22.79 38.26 19.69
CA TYR A 766 23.22 39.66 19.79
C TYR A 766 23.92 40.18 18.54
N ASN A 767 24.42 39.29 17.69
CA ASN A 767 25.13 39.65 16.47
C ASN A 767 24.31 39.32 15.23
N GLU A 768 24.54 40.05 14.15
CA GLU A 768 24.18 39.61 12.80
C GLU A 768 25.21 38.60 12.27
N GLY A 769 24.81 37.76 11.34
CA GLY A 769 25.71 36.73 10.83
C GLY A 769 25.19 35.92 9.66
N ILE A 770 25.93 34.85 9.35
CA ILE A 770 25.70 34.01 8.18
C ILE A 770 25.79 32.52 8.58
N LEU A 771 24.80 31.75 8.17
CA LEU A 771 24.84 30.29 8.12
C LEU A 771 25.13 29.83 6.69
N SER A 772 26.11 28.96 6.50
CA SER A 772 26.32 28.23 5.26
C SER A 772 25.55 26.91 5.33
N ILE A 773 24.68 26.67 4.34
CA ILE A 773 23.91 25.43 4.22
C ILE A 773 24.45 24.67 3.01
N ILE A 774 24.95 23.47 3.26
CA ILE A 774 25.70 22.65 2.30
C ILE A 774 24.98 21.32 2.21
N PHE A 775 24.64 20.87 1.00
CA PHE A 775 24.08 19.53 0.79
C PHE A 775 25.08 18.69 -0.01
N ASN A 776 25.36 17.46 0.43
CA ASN A 776 26.26 16.50 -0.23
C ASN A 776 27.61 17.14 -0.68
N ASP A 777 28.26 17.86 0.24
CA ASP A 777 29.53 18.58 0.01
C ASP A 777 29.50 19.67 -1.09
N SER A 778 28.33 20.03 -1.60
CA SER A 778 28.10 21.13 -2.53
C SER A 778 27.43 22.29 -1.81
N ILE A 779 28.00 23.50 -1.96
CA ILE A 779 27.47 24.71 -1.31
C ILE A 779 26.20 25.12 -2.04
N GLU A 780 25.05 24.99 -1.37
CA GLU A 780 23.74 25.23 -1.97
C GLU A 780 23.12 26.58 -1.53
N ALA A 781 23.33 27.04 -0.28
CA ALA A 781 22.75 28.32 0.16
C ALA A 781 23.53 29.05 1.28
N SER A 782 23.30 30.36 1.40
CA SER A 782 23.72 31.18 2.54
C SER A 782 22.50 31.89 3.13
N LEU A 783 22.32 31.77 4.44
CA LEU A 783 21.23 32.39 5.19
C LEU A 783 21.81 33.50 6.07
N ASN A 784 21.46 34.74 5.75
CA ASN A 784 21.87 35.92 6.52
C ASN A 784 20.80 36.21 7.59
N TYR A 785 21.25 36.49 8.81
CA TYR A 785 20.36 36.87 9.91
C TYR A 785 20.84 38.14 10.60
N LEU A 786 19.91 38.86 11.22
CA LEU A 786 20.17 40.09 11.98
C LEU A 786 20.13 39.79 13.48
N SER A 787 20.72 40.69 14.28
CA SER A 787 20.62 40.64 15.74
C SER A 787 19.16 40.72 16.19
N THR A 788 18.75 39.80 17.07
CA THR A 788 17.42 39.81 17.71
C THR A 788 17.45 40.46 19.10
N ASN A 789 18.61 40.98 19.51
CA ASN A 789 18.87 41.66 20.79
C ASN A 789 18.63 40.79 22.04
N GLY A 790 18.79 39.46 21.94
CA GLY A 790 18.74 38.56 23.10
C GLY A 790 18.96 37.09 22.74
N TRP A 791 19.52 36.31 23.68
CA TRP A 791 19.81 34.87 23.51
C TRP A 791 18.60 33.95 23.38
N GLN A 792 17.41 34.48 23.67
CA GLN A 792 16.14 33.75 23.65
C GLN A 792 15.02 34.63 23.05
N ASN A 793 15.41 35.67 22.29
CA ASN A 793 14.49 36.49 21.51
C ASN A 793 14.47 35.95 20.08
N TRP A 794 13.49 35.11 19.75
CA TRP A 794 13.50 34.34 18.50
C TRP A 794 12.87 35.08 17.32
N GLN A 795 13.52 35.02 16.15
CA GLN A 795 12.99 35.53 14.89
C GLN A 795 13.29 34.55 13.74
N ASP A 796 12.46 34.63 12.71
CA ASP A 796 12.62 33.82 11.50
C ASP A 796 13.50 34.55 10.50
N PHE A 797 14.48 33.83 9.95
CA PHE A 797 15.29 34.27 8.83
C PHE A 797 15.24 33.20 7.76
N SER A 798 15.18 33.57 6.48
CA SER A 798 15.01 32.58 5.43
C SER A 798 15.88 32.85 4.20
N THR A 799 16.07 31.80 3.42
CA THR A 799 16.74 31.81 2.13
C THR A 799 16.09 30.78 1.21
N GLU A 800 16.27 30.91 -0.09
CA GLU A 800 15.78 29.93 -1.06
C GLU A 800 16.90 28.96 -1.45
N ILE A 801 16.56 27.67 -1.56
CA ILE A 801 17.48 26.61 -1.93
C ILE A 801 16.76 25.63 -2.88
N TYR A 802 17.43 25.23 -3.95
CA TYR A 802 16.90 24.21 -4.85
C TYR A 802 17.42 22.85 -4.40
N LEU A 803 16.53 21.86 -4.24
CA LEU A 803 16.90 20.54 -3.75
C LEU A 803 16.37 19.46 -4.69
N GLN A 804 17.23 18.47 -4.96
CA GLN A 804 16.86 17.28 -5.73
C GLN A 804 16.25 16.23 -4.82
N GLU A 805 15.26 15.51 -5.36
CA GLU A 805 14.60 14.40 -4.66
C GLU A 805 15.60 13.33 -4.21
N GLY A 806 15.36 12.76 -3.03
CA GLY A 806 16.13 11.66 -2.46
C GLY A 806 16.85 12.02 -1.16
N ASN A 807 17.65 11.08 -0.68
CA ASN A 807 18.40 11.22 0.57
C ASN A 807 19.64 12.10 0.37
N ASN A 808 19.82 13.07 1.25
CA ASN A 808 20.92 14.02 1.23
C ASN A 808 21.50 14.22 2.63
N GLU A 809 22.80 14.50 2.72
CA GLU A 809 23.43 15.01 3.94
C GLU A 809 23.39 16.54 3.92
N MET A 810 22.69 17.17 4.87
CA MET A 810 22.72 18.61 5.07
C MET A 810 23.72 18.97 6.17
N LEU A 811 24.72 19.76 5.82
CA LEU A 811 25.66 20.38 6.75
C LEU A 811 25.32 21.87 6.92
N VAL A 812 25.03 22.28 8.15
CA VAL A 812 24.87 23.69 8.53
C VAL A 812 26.13 24.14 9.25
N LYS A 813 26.79 25.18 8.72
CA LYS A 813 28.06 25.71 9.24
C LYS A 813 27.94 27.18 9.62
N ALA A 814 28.29 27.50 10.85
CA ALA A 814 28.30 28.86 11.36
C ALA A 814 29.52 29.64 10.84
N ARG A 815 29.28 30.82 10.26
CA ARG A 815 30.35 31.77 9.86
C ARG A 815 30.55 32.91 10.84
N SER A 816 29.58 33.12 11.71
CA SER A 816 29.59 34.10 12.78
C SER A 816 29.43 33.41 14.14
N ASN A 817 29.49 34.17 15.23
CA ASN A 817 29.31 33.68 16.58
C ASN A 817 28.19 34.44 17.30
N ALA A 818 27.90 34.02 18.53
CA ALA A 818 26.99 34.68 19.47
C ALA A 818 25.51 34.73 19.03
N PHE A 819 25.00 33.57 18.64
CA PHE A 819 23.60 33.31 18.34
C PHE A 819 23.24 31.86 18.68
N ASN A 820 21.94 31.57 18.71
CA ASN A 820 21.33 30.27 18.93
C ASN A 820 20.38 29.92 17.78
N ILE A 821 20.15 28.64 17.54
CA ILE A 821 19.22 28.11 16.52
C ILE A 821 18.22 27.17 17.21
N ASN A 822 16.93 27.38 16.97
CA ASN A 822 15.86 26.52 17.47
C ASN A 822 15.54 25.42 16.44
N TYR A 823 15.22 25.79 15.20
CA TYR A 823 14.89 24.82 14.15
C TYR A 823 15.13 25.35 12.75
N PHE A 824 15.10 24.43 11.78
CA PHE A 824 14.96 24.68 10.35
C PHE A 824 13.58 24.23 9.88
N ASP A 825 12.98 24.96 8.96
CA ASP A 825 11.69 24.64 8.36
C ASP A 825 11.77 24.83 6.86
N PHE A 826 11.48 23.76 6.13
CA PHE A 826 11.54 23.68 4.69
C PHE A 826 10.11 23.73 4.15
N SER A 827 9.79 24.84 3.51
CA SER A 827 8.52 25.01 2.81
C SER A 827 8.77 25.00 1.31
N LEU A 828 8.07 24.14 0.58
CA LEU A 828 8.16 24.11 -0.88
C LEU A 828 7.53 25.39 -1.45
N VAL A 829 8.33 26.26 -2.06
CA VAL A 829 7.86 27.54 -2.64
C VAL A 829 7.18 27.28 -3.97
N ASN A 830 7.87 26.51 -4.80
CA ASN A 830 7.34 25.94 -6.02
C ASN A 830 7.83 24.51 -6.05
N SER A 831 6.89 23.57 -6.01
CA SER A 831 7.14 22.29 -6.64
C SER A 831 7.48 22.61 -8.10
N ILE A 832 8.42 21.86 -8.68
CA ILE A 832 8.13 21.49 -10.05
C ILE A 832 6.86 20.66 -9.90
N ARG A 833 5.69 21.30 -10.06
CA ARG A 833 4.50 20.57 -10.48
C ARG A 833 5.02 19.61 -11.53
N GLU A 834 4.60 18.37 -11.44
CA GLU A 834 4.36 17.58 -12.63
C GLU A 834 3.64 18.48 -13.64
N ASN A 835 4.41 19.17 -14.46
CA ASN A 835 4.03 19.40 -15.82
C ASN A 835 4.09 18.01 -16.38
N ILE A 836 2.94 17.33 -16.26
CA ILE A 836 2.34 16.52 -17.30
C ILE A 836 3.39 16.26 -18.37
N ILE A 837 3.96 15.07 -18.38
CA ILE A 837 4.56 14.54 -19.59
C ILE A 837 3.41 14.49 -20.59
N SER A 838 3.20 15.60 -21.31
CA SER A 838 2.38 15.60 -22.50
C SER A 838 3.19 14.78 -23.48
N ILE A 839 2.63 13.65 -23.90
CA ILE A 839 3.16 12.90 -25.02
C ILE A 839 3.14 13.82 -26.26
N SER A 840 4.35 14.25 -26.61
CA SER A 840 4.83 14.91 -27.83
C SER A 840 3.82 15.55 -28.79
N GLU A 841 3.81 16.89 -28.82
CA GLU A 841 3.49 17.69 -30.02
C GLU A 841 4.62 17.66 -31.07
N ILE A 842 5.70 16.91 -30.82
CA ILE A 842 6.91 16.84 -31.66
C ILE A 842 7.30 15.39 -31.93
N SER A 843 7.26 14.96 -33.18
CA SER A 843 7.74 13.63 -33.59
C SER A 843 9.11 13.72 -34.24
N VAL A 844 9.98 12.75 -33.97
CA VAL A 844 11.29 12.64 -34.61
C VAL A 844 11.38 11.34 -35.40
N PHE A 845 11.87 11.41 -36.63
CA PHE A 845 12.04 10.22 -37.47
C PHE A 845 13.12 10.44 -38.56
N PRO A 846 13.76 9.38 -39.05
CA PRO A 846 13.74 8.03 -38.49
C PRO A 846 14.39 7.98 -37.10
N ASN A 847 13.95 7.05 -36.27
CA ASN A 847 14.61 6.71 -35.00
C ASN A 847 14.61 5.18 -34.91
N PRO A 848 15.75 4.49 -35.15
CA PRO A 848 17.12 5.02 -35.06
C PRO A 848 17.53 5.93 -36.24
N VAL A 849 18.33 6.96 -35.95
CA VAL A 849 18.87 7.94 -36.90
C VAL A 849 20.19 7.42 -37.47
N GLU A 850 20.30 7.38 -38.79
CA GLU A 850 21.55 7.00 -39.48
C GLU A 850 22.37 8.23 -39.88
N SER A 851 21.75 9.18 -40.60
CA SER A 851 22.40 10.43 -41.01
C SER A 851 21.43 11.62 -41.11
N GLU A 852 20.15 11.35 -41.32
CA GLU A 852 19.10 12.38 -41.39
C GLU A 852 18.12 12.26 -40.23
N LEU A 853 17.82 13.39 -39.60
CA LEU A 853 16.86 13.55 -38.53
C LEU A 853 15.79 14.55 -38.96
N ASN A 854 14.54 14.11 -38.96
CA ASN A 854 13.39 14.97 -39.18
C ASN A 854 12.66 15.20 -37.86
N ILE A 855 12.22 16.42 -37.64
CA ILE A 855 11.43 16.86 -36.50
C ILE A 855 10.13 17.45 -37.06
N ASN A 856 8.98 16.84 -36.77
CA ASN A 856 7.67 17.37 -37.14
C ASN A 856 6.95 17.93 -35.92
N PHE A 857 6.29 19.08 -36.09
CA PHE A 857 5.41 19.69 -35.10
C PHE A 857 3.94 19.33 -35.44
N LYS A 858 3.13 19.00 -34.44
CA LYS A 858 1.78 18.40 -34.60
C LYS A 858 0.68 19.44 -34.89
N SER A 859 0.99 20.74 -34.83
CA SER A 859 0.11 21.87 -35.20
C SER A 859 0.96 23.10 -35.60
N ASP A 860 0.34 24.12 -36.21
CA ASP A 860 1.01 25.34 -36.70
C ASP A 860 1.73 26.07 -35.56
N TYR A 861 3.00 25.73 -35.38
CA TYR A 861 3.84 26.21 -34.31
C TYR A 861 4.39 27.57 -34.75
N ASN A 862 3.79 28.69 -34.33
CA ASN A 862 4.19 30.03 -34.79
C ASN A 862 4.99 30.79 -33.70
N GLN A 863 6.05 30.17 -33.20
CA GLN A 863 6.86 30.68 -32.08
C GLN A 863 8.35 30.55 -32.34
N HIS A 864 9.16 31.36 -31.63
CA HIS A 864 10.61 31.24 -31.68
C HIS A 864 11.07 29.99 -30.92
N VAL A 865 11.74 29.08 -31.62
CA VAL A 865 12.22 27.80 -31.07
C VAL A 865 13.74 27.68 -31.22
N SER A 866 14.38 27.04 -30.24
CA SER A 866 15.78 26.61 -30.29
C SER A 866 15.82 25.10 -30.23
N ILE A 867 16.51 24.47 -31.19
CA ILE A 867 16.64 23.02 -31.30
C ILE A 867 18.09 22.63 -31.08
N LYS A 868 18.34 21.66 -30.19
CA LYS A 868 19.67 21.20 -29.77
C LYS A 868 19.74 19.68 -29.75
N LEU A 869 20.90 19.15 -30.07
CA LEU A 869 21.27 17.76 -29.84
C LEU A 869 22.08 17.68 -28.55
N ILE A 870 21.64 16.87 -27.60
CA ILE A 870 22.31 16.66 -26.31
C ILE A 870 22.63 15.17 -26.12
N ASN A 871 23.73 14.87 -25.45
CA ASN A 871 24.08 13.49 -25.09
C ASN A 871 23.35 13.05 -23.79
N ILE A 872 23.54 11.80 -23.38
CA ILE A 872 22.93 11.25 -22.15
C ILE A 872 23.36 11.98 -20.87
N SER A 873 24.49 12.67 -20.86
CA SER A 873 24.96 13.47 -19.73
C SER A 873 24.43 14.92 -19.76
N GLY A 874 23.47 15.23 -20.64
CA GLY A 874 22.84 16.55 -20.75
C GLY A 874 23.71 17.63 -21.39
N SER A 875 24.92 17.29 -21.88
CA SER A 875 25.81 18.23 -22.54
C SER A 875 25.35 18.52 -23.96
N ILE A 876 25.32 19.81 -24.34
CA ILE A 876 24.93 20.24 -25.69
C ILE A 876 26.05 19.86 -26.66
N ILE A 877 25.74 18.93 -27.56
CA ILE A 877 26.65 18.48 -28.61
C ILE A 877 26.57 19.43 -29.80
N LYS A 878 25.37 19.83 -30.21
CA LYS A 878 25.16 20.72 -31.36
C LYS A 878 23.86 21.51 -31.21
N ILE A 879 23.85 22.77 -31.68
CA ILE A 879 22.61 23.53 -31.86
C ILE A 879 22.18 23.32 -33.31
N LEU A 880 21.02 22.70 -33.50
CA LEU A 880 20.50 22.31 -34.81
C LEU A 880 19.70 23.44 -35.47
N TYR A 881 18.98 24.25 -34.69
CA TYR A 881 18.18 25.38 -35.20
C TYR A 881 17.95 26.44 -34.12
N THR A 882 17.81 27.70 -34.50
CA THR A 882 17.23 28.75 -33.63
C THR A 882 16.55 29.79 -34.51
N GLY A 883 15.23 29.93 -34.38
CA GLY A 883 14.42 30.74 -35.29
C GLY A 883 12.93 30.61 -35.00
N THR A 884 12.12 31.46 -35.65
CA THR A 884 10.66 31.36 -35.58
C THR A 884 10.19 30.36 -36.63
N THR A 885 9.40 29.38 -36.21
CA THR A 885 8.70 28.49 -37.15
C THR A 885 7.51 29.28 -37.73
N ASP A 886 7.43 29.46 -39.05
CA ASP A 886 6.33 30.17 -39.72
C ASP A 886 5.17 29.21 -40.07
N GLN A 887 3.99 29.74 -40.44
CA GLN A 887 2.73 28.99 -40.71
C GLN A 887 2.82 27.82 -41.72
N ASP A 888 3.94 27.65 -42.44
CA ASP A 888 4.15 26.56 -43.41
C ASP A 888 5.25 25.55 -42.98
N LEU A 889 5.88 25.72 -41.81
CA LEU A 889 7.05 24.95 -41.37
C LEU A 889 6.73 23.95 -40.25
N ASN A 890 5.86 22.98 -40.54
CA ASN A 890 5.52 21.89 -39.61
C ASN A 890 6.55 20.73 -39.61
N ARG A 891 7.64 20.85 -40.38
CA ARG A 891 8.74 19.88 -40.43
C ARG A 891 10.10 20.57 -40.63
N LEU A 892 11.07 20.18 -39.82
CA LEU A 892 12.48 20.56 -39.94
C LEU A 892 13.33 19.31 -40.15
N SER A 893 14.29 19.39 -41.07
CA SER A 893 15.18 18.29 -41.43
C SER A 893 16.62 18.68 -41.19
N PHE A 894 17.37 17.80 -40.54
CA PHE A 894 18.77 18.01 -40.16
C PHE A 894 19.60 16.83 -40.64
N THR A 895 20.79 17.11 -41.18
CA THR A 895 21.82 16.09 -41.37
C THR A 895 22.73 16.11 -40.15
N LEU A 896 22.85 14.97 -39.48
CA LEU A 896 23.77 14.79 -38.35
C LEU A 896 25.14 14.36 -38.87
N ASP A 897 26.20 14.83 -38.25
CA ASP A 897 27.58 14.54 -38.69
C ASP A 897 27.92 13.07 -38.41
N ASN A 898 28.65 12.42 -39.32
CA ASN A 898 29.04 11.00 -39.21
C ASN A 898 30.02 10.71 -38.04
N ASP A 899 30.48 11.74 -37.34
CA ASP A 899 31.46 11.63 -36.24
C ASP A 899 30.78 11.44 -34.86
N LEU A 900 29.45 11.39 -34.80
CA LEU A 900 28.71 11.07 -33.58
C LEU A 900 28.83 9.57 -33.27
N THR A 901 29.21 9.23 -32.05
CA THR A 901 29.31 7.84 -31.62
C THR A 901 27.91 7.19 -31.58
N PRO A 902 27.74 5.95 -32.05
CA PRO A 902 26.48 5.23 -31.92
C PRO A 902 26.03 5.15 -30.46
N GLY A 903 24.77 5.48 -30.19
CA GLY A 903 24.28 5.61 -28.82
C GLY A 903 23.03 6.46 -28.69
N ILE A 904 22.57 6.61 -27.44
CA ILE A 904 21.37 7.38 -27.11
C ILE A 904 21.72 8.87 -27.04
N TYR A 905 20.91 9.69 -27.70
CA TYR A 905 20.96 11.14 -27.60
C TYR A 905 19.53 11.67 -27.38
N PHE A 906 19.43 12.95 -27.04
CA PHE A 906 18.15 13.62 -26.94
C PHE A 906 18.13 14.87 -27.81
N ILE A 907 16.95 15.18 -28.32
CA ILE A 907 16.66 16.40 -29.04
C ILE A 907 15.93 17.36 -28.10
N GLU A 908 16.69 18.39 -27.72
CA GLU A 908 16.33 19.68 -27.13
C GLU A 908 15.41 20.55 -27.99
N VAL A 909 14.09 20.64 -27.85
CA VAL A 909 13.32 21.74 -28.49
C VAL A 909 12.80 22.70 -27.43
N LYS A 910 13.26 23.95 -27.43
CA LYS A 910 12.88 24.97 -26.45
C LYS A 910 12.19 26.15 -27.12
N ASP A 911 10.99 26.48 -26.70
CA ASP A 911 10.32 27.73 -27.03
C ASP A 911 10.31 28.70 -25.83
N LYS A 912 9.60 29.83 -25.93
CA LYS A 912 9.55 30.84 -24.86
C LYS A 912 8.89 30.33 -23.58
N ASN A 913 7.99 29.35 -23.70
CA ASN A 913 7.10 28.90 -22.62
C ASN A 913 7.42 27.47 -22.16
N LYS A 914 8.06 26.65 -23.01
CA LYS A 914 8.20 25.20 -22.82
C LYS A 914 9.52 24.65 -23.36
N ARG A 915 9.92 23.50 -22.82
CA ARG A 915 11.09 22.71 -23.24
C ARG A 915 10.61 21.27 -23.48
N TYR A 916 10.91 20.74 -24.66
CA TYR A 916 10.54 19.40 -25.08
C TYR A 916 11.80 18.57 -25.32
N PHE A 917 11.74 17.29 -24.97
CA PHE A 917 12.81 16.35 -25.21
C PHE A 917 12.29 15.16 -26.01
N LYS A 918 13.05 14.74 -27.03
CA LYS A 918 12.78 13.47 -27.72
C LYS A 918 14.03 12.62 -27.78
N LYS A 919 13.96 11.41 -27.25
CA LYS A 919 15.02 10.41 -27.31
C LYS A 919 15.22 9.96 -28.76
N ILE A 920 16.45 9.96 -29.22
CA ILE A 920 16.87 9.37 -30.49
C ILE A 920 18.03 8.39 -30.26
N LEU A 921 18.09 7.34 -31.07
CA LEU A 921 19.19 6.41 -31.12
C LEU A 921 19.98 6.68 -32.39
N ILE A 922 21.26 7.05 -32.29
CA ILE A 922 22.16 7.17 -33.45
C ILE A 922 22.82 5.81 -33.66
N LYS A 923 22.78 5.30 -34.89
CA LYS A 923 23.33 3.98 -35.26
C LYS A 923 24.76 4.04 -35.78
#